data_AF-A0A3B9DU80-F1
#
_entry.id   AF-A0A3B9DU80-F1
#
_cell.length_a   1.000
_cell.length_b   1.000
_cell.length_c   1.000
_cell.angle_alpha   90.00
_cell.angle_beta   90.00
_cell.angle_gamma   90.00
#
_symmetry.space_group_name_H-M   'P 1'
#
loop_
_entity.id
_entity.type
_entity.pdbx_description
1 polymer ?
#
loop_
_entity_poly.entity_id
_entity_poly.type
_entity_poly.pdbx_seq_one_letter_code
_entity_poly.pdbx_strand_id
1 'polypeptide(L)'
;MTEKMNQNNGPKLNDQMLIRREKLEKIRALGVEPYGQKFDYDHHASDIRQQAEELEKNETHVRLAGRIMIRRGQGKTAFCVLRDQSGDIQLYFRKDELPENEWALFKLVDLGDILGIEGVVFKTHTGELTVRVLHFTMLSKSLRPLPEKWHGLTDKEQRYRQRYLDLMVNPEVKDTFVKRAAMMRAIRQWYTDHGFLEVETPVLQPLYGGANAKPFTTHFNALDMTMYLRIAPELYLKRLLVGGYERIFEITRNFRNEGMDTRHNPEFTAIETYQAYGDIEDVINQTEQIVEACAMAAYGTTKFKYEDTEIDVKAPWPRLTMAEAVKKYTPTHEDFDACKTIDDARAIADRLHVEYSEFDGFGKILAECFDAYAEEHLIQPVHITRHPIEVSPLSKLDPADPRYTIRFESYIYGRELANGFSELNDPIDQRQRFEMQVEERKHGDDEAHPIDEDFLTALEYGMPPTGGLGIGLDRLFMLMTNSASIRDILLFPAMKPETALEKKVAKEAEAAAADMEEAEEAIDFSKVEIEPLFQDFVDFDTFSKSDFRAVKVKECSAVPKSKKLLKFVLDDGTGEDRIILSGIHAYYEPEELVGKTLIAITNLPPRKMMGIDSCGMLLSAIHQEEGEEKLHLLMVDRHIPAGAKLY
;
A
#
# COMPACT_ATOMS: atom_id res chain seq x y z
N MET A 1 48.92 0.31 21.38
CA MET A 1 48.50 0.31 19.96
C MET A 1 46.98 0.32 19.90
N THR A 2 46.40 1.41 20.38
CA THR A 2 44.95 1.60 20.61
C THR A 2 44.60 2.93 19.99
N GLU A 3 44.55 2.97 18.67
CA GLU A 3 44.07 4.12 17.89
C GLU A 3 44.06 3.71 16.43
N LYS A 4 42.93 3.15 15.98
CA LYS A 4 42.43 3.10 14.58
C LYS A 4 41.35 2.02 14.48
N MET A 5 40.13 2.34 14.90
CA MET A 5 38.90 1.65 14.47
C MET A 5 37.65 2.45 14.87
N ASN A 6 37.64 3.77 14.63
CA ASN A 6 36.46 4.61 14.85
C ASN A 6 36.13 5.48 13.63
N GLN A 7 36.27 4.89 12.44
CA GLN A 7 35.53 5.34 11.25
C GLN A 7 34.43 4.32 10.99
N ASN A 8 33.31 4.48 11.69
CA ASN A 8 32.08 3.82 11.31
C ASN A 8 30.99 4.89 11.34
N ASN A 9 30.35 5.13 10.19
CA ASN A 9 29.15 5.96 10.03
C ASN A 9 27.93 5.28 10.70
N GLY A 10 28.08 4.90 11.98
CA GLY A 10 27.03 4.32 12.79
C GLY A 10 26.31 5.38 13.62
N PRO A 11 25.06 5.13 14.04
CA PRO A 11 24.35 6.04 14.92
C PRO A 11 25.12 6.26 16.23
N LYS A 12 25.17 7.52 16.70
CA LYS A 12 25.83 7.92 17.95
C LYS A 12 25.28 7.09 19.11
N LEU A 13 26.13 6.30 19.76
CA LEU A 13 25.76 5.45 20.89
C LEU A 13 25.56 6.31 22.15
N ASN A 14 24.55 6.00 22.97
CA ASN A 14 24.40 6.61 24.28
C ASN A 14 25.17 5.84 25.37
N ASP A 15 25.28 6.43 26.57
CA ASP A 15 26.06 5.85 27.67
C ASP A 15 25.58 4.45 28.08
N GLN A 16 24.26 4.22 28.12
CA GLN A 16 23.71 2.90 28.44
C GLN A 16 24.08 1.84 27.38
N MET A 17 24.11 2.23 26.11
CA MET A 17 24.54 1.36 25.00
C MET A 17 26.04 1.04 25.08
N LEU A 18 26.87 1.97 25.54
CA LEU A 18 28.30 1.73 25.80
C LEU A 18 28.49 0.76 26.97
N ILE A 19 27.84 1.02 28.12
CA ILE A 19 27.89 0.15 29.30
C ILE A 19 27.45 -1.28 28.98
N ARG A 20 26.39 -1.45 28.18
CA ARG A 20 25.91 -2.79 27.76
C ARG A 20 26.93 -3.54 26.90
N ARG A 21 27.73 -2.83 26.09
CA ARG A 21 28.83 -3.41 25.30
C ARG A 21 30.01 -3.78 26.18
N GLU A 22 30.36 -2.97 27.17
CA GLU A 22 31.38 -3.36 28.16
C GLU A 22 30.97 -4.61 28.94
N LYS A 23 29.69 -4.71 29.31
CA LYS A 23 29.13 -5.91 29.96
C LYS A 23 29.16 -7.12 29.03
N LEU A 24 28.90 -6.94 27.73
CA LEU A 24 29.02 -8.01 26.73
C LEU A 24 30.43 -8.62 26.75
N GLU A 25 31.47 -7.78 26.74
CA GLU A 25 32.86 -8.26 26.80
C GLU A 25 33.18 -8.95 28.13
N LYS A 26 32.63 -8.46 29.25
CA LYS A 26 32.78 -9.13 30.55
C LYS A 26 32.08 -10.50 30.57
N ILE A 27 30.93 -10.65 29.91
CA ILE A 27 30.23 -11.94 29.79
C ILE A 27 31.09 -12.93 29.00
N ARG A 28 31.67 -12.49 27.88
CA ARG A 28 32.62 -13.31 27.10
C ARG A 28 33.84 -13.71 27.92
N ALA A 29 34.38 -12.80 28.73
CA ALA A 29 35.51 -13.07 29.61
C ALA A 29 35.20 -14.10 30.72
N LEU A 30 33.92 -14.30 31.08
CA LEU A 30 33.47 -15.38 31.96
C LEU A 30 33.35 -16.74 31.26
N GLY A 31 33.70 -16.82 29.97
CA GLY A 31 33.54 -18.04 29.15
C GLY A 31 32.09 -18.34 28.76
N VAL A 32 31.19 -17.36 28.89
CA VAL A 32 29.77 -17.50 28.54
C VAL A 32 29.54 -16.93 27.15
N GLU A 33 28.85 -17.68 26.29
CA GLU A 33 28.37 -17.19 24.99
C GLU A 33 27.17 -16.24 25.21
N PRO A 34 27.29 -14.92 24.97
CA PRO A 34 26.20 -13.95 25.22
C PRO A 34 25.03 -14.05 24.23
N TYR A 35 25.18 -14.78 23.12
CA TYR A 35 24.14 -15.08 22.16
C TYR A 35 24.00 -16.60 22.04
N GLY A 36 23.33 -17.17 23.05
CA GLY A 36 23.21 -18.61 23.25
C GLY A 36 22.51 -19.36 22.11
N GLN A 37 22.48 -20.68 22.25
CA GLN A 37 21.86 -21.59 21.29
C GLN A 37 20.43 -21.97 21.70
N LYS A 38 19.87 -23.01 21.07
CA LYS A 38 18.60 -23.61 21.45
C LYS A 38 18.52 -23.84 22.97
N PHE A 39 17.40 -23.44 23.57
CA PHE A 39 17.05 -23.74 24.96
C PHE A 39 15.76 -24.55 24.98
N ASP A 40 15.80 -25.74 25.55
CA ASP A 40 14.61 -26.59 25.70
C ASP A 40 13.82 -26.10 26.91
N TYR A 41 12.61 -25.60 26.68
CA TYR A 41 11.66 -25.18 27.73
C TYR A 41 10.48 -26.14 27.75
N ASP A 42 9.80 -26.24 28.89
CA ASP A 42 8.64 -27.12 29.10
C ASP A 42 7.39 -26.36 29.57
N HIS A 43 7.53 -25.09 30.01
CA HIS A 43 6.39 -24.27 30.41
C HIS A 43 6.50 -22.84 29.89
N HIS A 44 5.33 -22.24 29.63
CA HIS A 44 5.15 -20.80 29.57
C HIS A 44 4.74 -20.21 30.93
N ALA A 45 4.90 -18.90 31.08
CA ALA A 45 4.46 -18.17 32.27
C ALA A 45 2.96 -18.38 32.59
N SER A 46 2.10 -18.48 31.58
CA SER A 46 0.68 -18.82 31.74
C SER A 46 0.46 -20.21 32.31
N ASP A 47 1.25 -21.19 31.86
CA ASP A 47 1.08 -22.59 32.23
C ASP A 47 1.41 -22.76 33.71
N ILE A 48 2.52 -22.14 34.15
CA ILE A 48 2.93 -22.10 35.56
C ILE A 48 1.84 -21.45 36.43
N ARG A 49 1.19 -20.39 35.96
CA ARG A 49 0.09 -19.74 36.69
C ARG A 49 -1.15 -20.62 36.80
N GLN A 50 -1.53 -21.28 35.71
CA GLN A 50 -2.71 -22.15 35.67
C GLN A 50 -2.51 -23.41 36.54
N GLN A 51 -1.29 -23.91 36.61
CA GLN A 51 -0.93 -25.14 37.34
C GLN A 51 -0.23 -24.87 38.68
N ALA A 52 -0.32 -23.63 39.19
CA ALA A 52 0.50 -23.16 40.32
C ALA A 52 0.44 -24.05 41.57
N GLU A 53 -0.76 -24.48 41.97
CA GLU A 53 -0.94 -25.30 43.18
C GLU A 53 -0.31 -26.69 43.06
N GLU A 54 -0.42 -27.31 41.89
CA GLU A 54 0.16 -28.63 41.61
C GLU A 54 1.69 -28.55 41.53
N LEU A 55 2.20 -27.57 40.78
CA LEU A 55 3.64 -27.37 40.60
C LEU A 55 4.34 -27.05 41.92
N GLU A 56 3.74 -26.21 42.77
CA GLU A 56 4.25 -25.86 44.10
C GLU A 56 4.24 -27.08 45.04
N LYS A 57 3.12 -27.81 45.12
CA LYS A 57 2.98 -28.98 46.00
C LYS A 57 3.98 -30.09 45.67
N ASN A 58 4.25 -30.30 44.37
CA ASN A 58 5.13 -31.36 43.90
C ASN A 58 6.59 -30.91 43.79
N GLU A 59 6.92 -29.66 44.15
CA GLU A 59 8.24 -29.04 43.94
C GLU A 59 8.76 -29.25 42.50
N THR A 60 7.87 -29.09 41.53
CA THR A 60 8.17 -29.43 40.12
C THR A 60 9.24 -28.50 39.58
N HIS A 61 10.26 -29.09 38.96
CA HIS A 61 11.26 -28.34 38.20
C HIS A 61 10.65 -27.85 36.90
N VAL A 62 10.68 -26.55 36.68
CA VAL A 62 10.17 -25.89 35.47
C VAL A 62 11.31 -25.24 34.71
N ARG A 63 11.23 -25.29 33.38
CA ARG A 63 12.15 -24.66 32.43
C ARG A 63 11.36 -23.70 31.53
N LEU A 64 11.74 -22.43 31.58
CA LEU A 64 11.08 -21.36 30.84
C LEU A 64 12.10 -20.36 30.31
N ALA A 65 11.77 -19.63 29.26
CA ALA A 65 12.65 -18.62 28.70
C ALA A 65 11.90 -17.35 28.36
N GLY A 66 12.56 -16.20 28.50
CA GLY A 66 11.94 -14.92 28.24
C GLY A 66 12.83 -13.74 28.56
N ARG A 67 12.25 -12.54 28.39
CA ARG A 67 12.93 -11.27 28.52
C ARG A 67 12.83 -10.73 29.94
N ILE A 68 13.93 -10.23 30.49
CA ILE A 68 13.94 -9.57 31.80
C ILE A 68 13.36 -8.16 31.70
N MET A 69 12.16 -7.97 32.22
CA MET A 69 11.43 -6.70 32.18
C MET A 69 11.68 -5.85 33.43
N ILE A 70 11.79 -6.50 34.58
CA ILE A 70 12.01 -5.85 35.88
C ILE A 70 13.11 -6.59 36.62
N ARG A 71 13.91 -5.84 37.37
CA ARG A 71 14.91 -6.34 38.30
C ARG A 71 14.90 -5.46 39.54
N ARG A 72 14.79 -6.06 40.71
CA ARG A 72 14.80 -5.42 42.03
C ARG A 72 15.65 -6.26 42.97
N GLY A 73 16.48 -5.66 43.80
CA GLY A 73 17.27 -6.42 44.78
C GLY A 73 18.58 -5.74 45.15
N GLN A 74 19.12 -6.13 46.30
CA GLN A 74 20.38 -5.67 46.85
C GLN A 74 21.13 -6.83 47.52
N GLY A 75 22.46 -6.81 47.49
CA GLY A 75 23.28 -7.80 48.18
C GLY A 75 23.23 -9.19 47.54
N LYS A 76 22.69 -10.18 48.28
CA LYS A 76 22.72 -11.61 47.95
C LYS A 76 21.43 -12.15 47.29
N THR A 77 20.41 -11.32 47.13
CA THR A 77 19.11 -11.73 46.58
C THR A 77 18.62 -10.73 45.55
N ALA A 78 17.83 -11.21 44.60
CA ALA A 78 17.13 -10.36 43.65
C ALA A 78 15.83 -11.01 43.16
N PHE A 79 14.83 -10.16 42.92
CA PHE A 79 13.62 -10.51 42.20
C PHE A 79 13.68 -9.93 40.80
N CYS A 80 13.32 -10.73 39.81
CA CYS A 80 13.15 -10.28 38.44
C CYS A 80 11.75 -10.60 37.95
N VAL A 81 11.29 -9.89 36.92
CA VAL A 81 10.10 -10.30 36.15
C VAL A 81 10.58 -10.70 34.77
N LEU A 82 10.31 -11.95 34.41
CA LEU A 82 10.55 -12.50 33.08
C LEU A 82 9.24 -12.46 32.29
N ARG A 83 9.30 -11.97 31.06
CA ARG A 83 8.19 -11.96 30.11
C ARG A 83 8.46 -12.92 28.98
N ASP A 84 7.57 -13.87 28.78
CA ASP A 84 7.54 -14.72 27.58
C ASP A 84 6.34 -14.35 26.69
N GLN A 85 6.00 -15.22 25.74
CA GLN A 85 4.87 -14.97 24.85
C GLN A 85 3.50 -15.00 25.55
N SER A 86 3.37 -15.68 26.68
CA SER A 86 2.12 -15.87 27.40
C SER A 86 1.91 -14.83 28.51
N GLY A 87 2.98 -14.16 28.95
CA GLY A 87 2.92 -13.08 29.92
C GLY A 87 4.12 -13.06 30.85
N ASP A 88 3.92 -12.47 32.03
CA ASP A 88 4.95 -12.25 33.03
C ASP A 88 5.05 -13.39 34.06
N ILE A 89 6.21 -13.60 34.67
CA ILE A 89 6.36 -14.43 35.87
C ILE A 89 7.50 -13.89 36.74
N GLN A 90 7.31 -13.90 38.06
CA GLN A 90 8.35 -13.48 38.97
C GLN A 90 9.43 -14.56 39.09
N LEU A 91 10.68 -14.13 39.12
CA LEU A 91 11.85 -14.97 39.36
C LEU A 91 12.52 -14.53 40.67
N TYR A 92 13.01 -15.49 41.45
CA TYR A 92 13.81 -15.24 42.64
C TYR A 92 15.20 -15.84 42.49
N PHE A 93 16.23 -14.98 42.53
CA PHE A 93 17.64 -15.33 42.47
C PHE A 93 18.28 -15.17 43.85
N ARG A 94 19.04 -16.17 44.31
CA ARG A 94 19.80 -16.13 45.56
C ARG A 94 21.24 -16.59 45.35
N LYS A 95 22.21 -15.80 45.84
CA LYS A 95 23.65 -16.11 45.69
C LYS A 95 24.01 -17.51 46.17
N ASP A 96 23.48 -17.88 47.34
CA ASP A 96 23.85 -19.12 48.02
C ASP A 96 23.17 -20.37 47.39
N GLU A 97 22.33 -20.18 46.36
CA GLU A 97 21.68 -21.29 45.60
C GLU A 97 22.20 -21.41 44.16
N LEU A 98 22.85 -20.36 43.62
CA LEU A 98 23.37 -20.36 42.25
C LEU A 98 24.86 -20.72 42.21
N PRO A 99 25.33 -21.43 41.18
CA PRO A 99 26.75 -21.62 40.95
C PRO A 99 27.50 -20.28 40.90
N GLU A 100 28.75 -20.26 41.38
CA GLU A 100 29.52 -19.01 41.52
C GLU A 100 29.66 -18.24 40.19
N ASN A 101 29.90 -18.97 39.09
CA ASN A 101 29.99 -18.37 37.75
C ASN A 101 28.65 -17.80 37.28
N GLU A 102 27.53 -18.48 37.56
CA GLU A 102 26.18 -18.01 37.25
C GLU A 102 25.84 -16.75 38.06
N TRP A 103 26.23 -16.68 39.34
CA TRP A 103 26.04 -15.47 40.14
C TRP A 103 26.89 -14.29 39.62
N ALA A 104 28.12 -14.56 39.13
CA ALA A 104 28.94 -13.55 38.48
C ALA A 104 28.29 -13.04 37.17
N LEU A 105 27.75 -13.95 36.35
CA LEU A 105 26.98 -13.63 35.15
C LEU A 105 25.72 -12.81 35.48
N PHE A 106 24.99 -13.17 36.55
CA PHE A 106 23.75 -12.49 36.94
C PHE A 106 23.98 -11.02 37.32
N LYS A 107 25.17 -10.67 37.84
CA LYS A 107 25.54 -9.27 38.07
C LYS A 107 25.67 -8.47 36.78
N LEU A 108 25.94 -9.11 35.64
CA LEU A 108 26.07 -8.49 34.32
C LEU A 108 24.76 -8.43 33.54
N VAL A 109 23.72 -9.16 33.96
CA VAL A 109 22.37 -9.10 33.36
C VAL A 109 21.77 -7.71 33.47
N ASP A 110 21.16 -7.23 32.38
CA ASP A 110 20.40 -5.99 32.30
C ASP A 110 18.93 -6.25 31.96
N LEU A 111 18.09 -5.24 32.18
CA LEU A 111 16.75 -5.22 31.60
C LEU A 111 16.83 -5.35 30.07
N GLY A 112 15.95 -6.15 29.50
CA GLY A 112 15.88 -6.45 28.08
C GLY A 112 16.69 -7.68 27.65
N ASP A 113 17.59 -8.20 28.49
CA ASP A 113 18.28 -9.47 28.21
C ASP A 113 17.29 -10.64 28.19
N ILE A 114 17.57 -11.66 27.39
CA ILE A 114 16.77 -12.88 27.29
C ILE A 114 17.51 -14.00 28.00
N LEU A 115 16.84 -14.64 28.95
CA LEU A 115 17.39 -15.73 29.76
C LEU A 115 16.52 -16.99 29.62
N GLY A 116 17.17 -18.15 29.68
CA GLY A 116 16.55 -19.43 29.98
C GLY A 116 16.70 -19.70 31.48
N ILE A 117 15.63 -20.14 32.13
CA ILE A 117 15.53 -20.31 33.57
C ILE A 117 15.16 -21.76 33.86
N GLU A 118 15.82 -22.35 34.85
CA GLU A 118 15.45 -23.63 35.45
C GLU A 118 15.28 -23.43 36.95
N GLY A 119 14.16 -23.87 37.51
CA GLY A 119 13.85 -23.59 38.90
C GLY A 119 12.62 -24.32 39.40
N VAL A 120 12.20 -23.99 40.63
CA VAL A 120 11.02 -24.56 41.27
C VAL A 120 10.00 -23.49 41.63
N VAL A 121 8.72 -23.80 41.49
CA VAL A 121 7.61 -22.87 41.71
C VAL A 121 7.28 -22.78 43.21
N PHE A 122 7.09 -21.56 43.71
CA PHE A 122 6.63 -21.30 45.08
C PHE A 122 5.90 -19.95 45.17
N LYS A 123 5.15 -19.74 46.25
CA LYS A 123 4.60 -18.42 46.58
C LYS A 123 5.47 -17.70 47.61
N THR A 124 5.71 -16.41 47.38
CA THR A 124 6.38 -15.56 48.39
C THR A 124 5.47 -15.31 49.58
N HIS A 125 6.01 -14.69 50.63
CA HIS A 125 5.22 -14.25 51.79
C HIS A 125 4.07 -13.29 51.44
N THR A 126 4.14 -12.56 50.32
CA THR A 126 3.06 -11.70 49.81
C THR A 126 2.04 -12.46 48.95
N GLY A 127 2.21 -13.78 48.79
CA GLY A 127 1.37 -14.63 47.96
C GLY A 127 1.68 -14.57 46.46
N GLU A 128 2.73 -13.88 46.05
CA GLU A 128 3.08 -13.74 44.63
C GLU A 128 3.74 -15.01 44.10
N LEU A 129 3.18 -15.58 43.02
CA LEU A 129 3.70 -16.76 42.35
C LEU A 129 5.08 -16.49 41.74
N THR A 130 6.06 -17.30 42.10
CA THR A 130 7.47 -17.07 41.80
C THR A 130 8.19 -18.35 41.44
N VAL A 131 9.14 -18.28 40.50
CA VAL A 131 10.08 -19.37 40.21
C VAL A 131 11.39 -19.07 40.97
N ARG A 132 11.75 -19.94 41.93
CA ARG A 132 13.05 -19.93 42.59
C ARG A 132 14.08 -20.51 41.62
N VAL A 133 15.00 -19.67 41.16
CA VAL A 133 15.96 -20.01 40.10
C VAL A 133 17.10 -20.84 40.68
N LEU A 134 17.31 -22.01 40.10
CA LEU A 134 18.40 -22.93 40.44
C LEU A 134 19.52 -22.88 39.41
N HIS A 135 19.17 -22.70 38.13
CA HIS A 135 20.11 -22.46 37.04
C HIS A 135 19.54 -21.42 36.07
N PHE A 136 20.41 -20.66 35.42
CA PHE A 136 20.00 -19.88 34.27
C PHE A 136 21.06 -19.82 33.16
N THR A 137 20.57 -19.66 31.93
CA THR A 137 21.38 -19.54 30.71
C THR A 137 21.15 -18.17 30.08
N MET A 138 22.23 -17.47 29.72
CA MET A 138 22.14 -16.27 28.88
C MET A 138 21.81 -16.68 27.45
N LEU A 139 20.67 -16.23 26.91
CA LEU A 139 20.25 -16.54 25.54
C LEU A 139 20.52 -15.37 24.59
N SER A 140 20.34 -14.14 25.05
CA SER A 140 20.64 -12.97 24.23
C SER A 140 20.90 -11.73 25.07
N LYS A 141 22.07 -11.12 24.90
CA LYS A 141 22.39 -9.82 25.49
C LYS A 141 21.71 -8.70 24.70
N SER A 142 20.92 -7.86 25.39
CA SER A 142 20.40 -6.63 24.80
C SER A 142 21.43 -5.50 24.89
N LEU A 143 21.80 -4.96 23.72
CA LEU A 143 22.72 -3.82 23.57
C LEU A 143 22.01 -2.46 23.54
N ARG A 144 20.68 -2.45 23.53
CA ARG A 144 19.84 -1.26 23.68
C ARG A 144 19.02 -1.37 24.96
N PRO A 145 18.82 -0.27 25.70
CA PRO A 145 17.87 -0.29 26.81
C PRO A 145 16.44 -0.47 26.29
N LEU A 146 15.59 -1.00 27.16
CA LEU A 146 14.14 -0.95 26.94
C LEU A 146 13.66 0.52 26.94
N PRO A 147 12.56 0.85 26.24
CA PRO A 147 11.87 2.13 26.42
C PRO A 147 11.57 2.41 27.89
N GLU A 148 11.53 3.69 28.31
CA GLU A 148 11.33 4.05 29.71
C GLU A 148 9.97 3.58 30.27
N LYS A 149 10.02 3.11 31.53
CA LYS A 149 8.92 2.39 32.21
C LYS A 149 7.70 3.22 32.58
N TRP A 150 7.82 4.55 32.70
CA TRP A 150 6.75 5.38 33.27
C TRP A 150 5.78 5.93 32.23
N HIS A 151 6.19 5.98 30.96
CA HIS A 151 5.34 6.41 29.87
C HIS A 151 5.03 5.29 28.88
N GLY A 152 5.81 4.20 28.85
CA GLY A 152 5.72 3.24 27.74
C GLY A 152 6.12 3.92 26.42
N LEU A 153 6.10 3.17 25.33
CA LEU A 153 6.19 3.79 24.00
C LEU A 153 4.81 4.40 23.71
N THR A 154 4.55 5.63 24.16
CA THR A 154 3.26 6.34 23.95
C THR A 154 3.15 6.97 22.58
N ASP A 155 4.27 7.38 22.00
CA ASP A 155 4.31 8.01 20.69
C ASP A 155 3.83 7.02 19.62
N LYS A 156 2.64 7.28 19.06
CA LYS A 156 1.98 6.38 18.10
C LYS A 156 2.85 6.13 16.86
N GLU A 157 3.56 7.14 16.39
CA GLU A 157 4.42 7.00 15.22
C GLU A 157 5.61 6.07 15.50
N GLN A 158 6.29 6.23 16.63
CA GLN A 158 7.36 5.31 17.03
C GLN A 158 6.86 3.89 17.27
N ARG A 159 5.64 3.71 17.79
CA ARG A 159 5.02 2.38 17.95
C ARG A 159 4.88 1.67 16.60
N TYR A 160 4.45 2.39 15.56
CA TYR A 160 4.32 1.83 14.21
C TYR A 160 5.69 1.55 13.58
N ARG A 161 6.65 2.47 13.69
CA ARG A 161 8.02 2.30 13.14
C ARG A 161 8.80 1.18 13.82
N GLN A 162 8.62 1.04 15.13
CA GLN A 162 9.34 0.08 15.96
C GLN A 162 8.35 -0.89 16.63
N ARG A 163 7.53 -1.57 15.80
CA ARG A 163 6.52 -2.52 16.28
C ARG A 163 7.07 -3.55 17.25
N TYR A 164 8.32 -3.98 17.07
CA TYR A 164 8.98 -4.92 17.97
C TYR A 164 9.17 -4.37 19.40
N LEU A 165 9.28 -3.06 19.60
CA LEU A 165 9.27 -2.43 20.92
C LEU A 165 7.85 -2.28 21.46
N ASP A 166 6.90 -1.89 20.61
CA ASP A 166 5.49 -1.77 20.97
C ASP A 166 4.93 -3.11 21.51
N LEU A 167 5.09 -4.19 20.76
CA LEU A 167 4.72 -5.56 21.16
C LEU A 167 5.40 -6.01 22.47
N MET A 168 6.58 -5.49 22.76
CA MET A 168 7.36 -5.86 23.94
C MET A 168 6.82 -5.19 25.21
N VAL A 169 6.40 -3.93 25.13
CA VAL A 169 6.03 -3.12 26.28
C VAL A 169 4.52 -2.97 26.48
N ASN A 170 3.71 -3.16 25.43
CA ASN A 170 2.26 -3.02 25.42
C ASN A 170 1.58 -4.37 25.07
N PRO A 171 1.31 -5.24 26.07
CA PRO A 171 0.74 -6.58 25.85
C PRO A 171 -0.61 -6.58 25.14
N GLU A 172 -1.42 -5.54 25.32
CA GLU A 172 -2.71 -5.38 24.67
C GLU A 172 -2.61 -5.30 23.13
N VAL A 173 -1.51 -4.78 22.60
CA VAL A 173 -1.25 -4.77 21.15
C VAL A 173 -1.14 -6.18 20.61
N LYS A 174 -0.57 -7.10 21.39
CA LYS A 174 -0.47 -8.51 21.01
C LYS A 174 -1.85 -9.17 20.92
N ASP A 175 -2.75 -8.85 21.85
CA ASP A 175 -4.13 -9.37 21.84
C ASP A 175 -4.86 -9.03 20.53
N THR A 176 -4.70 -7.79 20.04
CA THR A 176 -5.24 -7.38 18.72
C THR A 176 -4.79 -8.31 17.59
N PHE A 177 -3.50 -8.63 17.52
CA PHE A 177 -2.97 -9.51 16.46
C PHE A 177 -3.34 -10.99 16.66
N VAL A 178 -3.48 -11.45 17.91
CA VAL A 178 -4.00 -12.80 18.21
C VAL A 178 -5.46 -12.92 17.77
N LYS A 179 -6.30 -11.93 18.06
CA LYS A 179 -7.69 -11.86 17.59
C LYS A 179 -7.76 -11.80 16.05
N ARG A 180 -6.93 -10.96 15.41
CA ARG A 180 -6.79 -10.94 13.94
C ARG A 180 -6.52 -12.33 13.38
N ALA A 181 -5.56 -13.05 13.94
CA ALA A 181 -5.23 -14.41 13.50
C ALA A 181 -6.37 -15.40 13.74
N ALA A 182 -7.08 -15.29 14.86
CA ALA A 182 -8.25 -16.13 15.16
C ALA A 182 -9.41 -15.89 14.19
N MET A 183 -9.75 -14.63 13.91
CA MET A 183 -10.77 -14.26 12.93
C MET A 183 -10.39 -14.73 11.51
N MET A 184 -9.15 -14.49 11.09
CA MET A 184 -8.63 -14.96 9.80
C MET A 184 -8.77 -16.48 9.63
N ARG A 185 -8.48 -17.26 10.69
CA ARG A 185 -8.69 -18.72 10.69
C ARG A 185 -10.18 -19.06 10.61
N ALA A 186 -11.05 -18.35 11.33
CA ALA A 186 -12.49 -18.59 11.31
C ALA A 186 -13.09 -18.35 9.91
N ILE A 187 -12.65 -17.30 9.21
CA ILE A 187 -13.05 -17.02 7.82
C ILE A 187 -12.71 -18.20 6.91
N ARG A 188 -11.44 -18.61 6.89
CA ARG A 188 -10.99 -19.75 6.06
C ARG A 188 -11.75 -21.03 6.38
N GLN A 189 -11.93 -21.31 7.67
CA GLN A 189 -12.65 -22.49 8.13
C GLN A 189 -14.10 -22.48 7.65
N TRP A 190 -14.79 -21.34 7.78
CA TRP A 190 -16.17 -21.21 7.32
C TRP A 190 -16.26 -21.46 5.81
N TYR A 191 -15.45 -20.81 4.98
CA TYR A 191 -15.49 -21.02 3.53
C TYR A 191 -15.17 -22.47 3.14
N THR A 192 -14.17 -23.08 3.78
CA THR A 192 -13.80 -24.48 3.57
C THR A 192 -14.95 -25.42 3.91
N ASP A 193 -15.61 -25.21 5.05
CA ASP A 193 -16.74 -26.03 5.50
C ASP A 193 -17.98 -25.88 4.60
N HIS A 194 -18.10 -24.78 3.87
CA HIS A 194 -19.18 -24.51 2.91
C HIS A 194 -18.81 -24.86 1.45
N GLY A 195 -17.68 -25.55 1.26
CA GLY A 195 -17.28 -26.11 -0.03
C GLY A 195 -16.66 -25.11 -1.00
N PHE A 196 -16.17 -23.97 -0.52
CA PHE A 196 -15.37 -23.06 -1.33
C PHE A 196 -13.91 -23.51 -1.38
N LEU A 197 -13.31 -23.36 -2.55
CA LEU A 197 -11.89 -23.61 -2.78
C LEU A 197 -11.08 -22.32 -2.59
N GLU A 198 -10.08 -22.34 -1.70
CA GLU A 198 -9.09 -21.25 -1.61
C GLU A 198 -8.17 -21.31 -2.83
N VAL A 199 -8.06 -20.22 -3.57
CA VAL A 199 -7.22 -20.09 -4.78
C VAL A 199 -6.24 -18.93 -4.64
N GLU A 200 -5.21 -18.90 -5.49
CA GLU A 200 -4.24 -17.81 -5.58
C GLU A 200 -4.19 -17.30 -7.02
N THR A 201 -4.43 -16.01 -7.22
CA THR A 201 -4.36 -15.34 -8.53
C THR A 201 -3.13 -14.41 -8.64
N PRO A 202 -2.74 -13.97 -9.85
CA PRO A 202 -1.57 -13.11 -10.01
C PRO A 202 -1.64 -11.80 -9.20
N VAL A 203 -0.59 -11.54 -8.42
CA VAL A 203 -0.37 -10.25 -7.74
C VAL A 203 0.13 -9.20 -8.72
N LEU A 204 0.98 -9.60 -9.66
CA LEU A 204 1.44 -8.77 -10.77
C LEU A 204 0.54 -9.05 -11.97
N GLN A 205 -0.11 -8.02 -12.48
CA GLN A 205 -1.03 -8.09 -13.61
C GLN A 205 -0.50 -7.24 -14.77
N PRO A 206 -0.59 -7.70 -16.03
CA PRO A 206 -0.21 -6.90 -17.19
C PRO A 206 -1.20 -5.75 -17.45
N LEU A 207 -2.43 -5.87 -16.91
CA LEU A 207 -3.46 -4.86 -16.94
C LEU A 207 -4.17 -4.89 -15.59
N TYR A 208 -4.28 -3.73 -14.94
CA TYR A 208 -5.01 -3.59 -13.68
C TYR A 208 -6.52 -3.53 -13.94
N GLY A 209 -7.33 -4.00 -12.98
CA GLY A 209 -8.79 -3.92 -13.07
C GLY A 209 -9.49 -4.53 -11.86
N GLY A 210 -10.82 -4.55 -11.89
CA GLY A 210 -11.65 -5.14 -10.82
C GLY A 210 -11.96 -4.20 -9.64
N ALA A 211 -11.37 -3.00 -9.61
CA ALA A 211 -11.77 -1.92 -8.69
C ALA A 211 -11.47 -0.55 -9.33
N ASN A 212 -12.07 0.53 -8.82
CA ASN A 212 -11.70 1.90 -9.18
C ASN A 212 -10.59 2.33 -8.21
N ALA A 213 -9.36 2.40 -8.69
CA ALA A 213 -8.19 2.78 -7.89
C ALA A 213 -6.96 3.01 -8.78
N LYS A 214 -6.09 3.94 -8.39
CA LYS A 214 -4.78 4.11 -9.04
C LYS A 214 -3.86 2.93 -8.71
N PRO A 215 -3.27 2.22 -9.70
CA PRO A 215 -2.37 1.10 -9.45
C PRO A 215 -0.95 1.55 -9.07
N PHE A 216 -0.17 0.63 -8.52
CA PHE A 216 1.29 0.75 -8.52
C PHE A 216 1.87 0.12 -9.78
N THR A 217 2.64 0.89 -10.54
CA THR A 217 3.32 0.45 -11.77
C THR A 217 4.72 -0.09 -11.47
N THR A 218 5.12 -1.15 -12.16
CA THR A 218 6.46 -1.74 -12.11
C THR A 218 6.86 -2.30 -13.48
N HIS A 219 8.08 -2.83 -13.59
CA HIS A 219 8.65 -3.26 -14.86
C HIS A 219 9.23 -4.67 -14.76
N PHE A 220 8.85 -5.55 -15.69
CA PHE A 220 9.43 -6.88 -15.80
C PHE A 220 10.62 -6.87 -16.78
N ASN A 221 11.85 -6.70 -16.25
CA ASN A 221 13.07 -6.52 -17.05
C ASN A 221 13.34 -7.62 -18.09
N ALA A 222 13.00 -8.88 -17.81
CA ALA A 222 13.32 -9.98 -18.73
C ALA A 222 12.40 -10.01 -19.97
N LEU A 223 11.18 -9.50 -19.84
CA LEU A 223 10.19 -9.42 -20.92
C LEU A 223 10.02 -8.01 -21.48
N ASP A 224 10.73 -7.03 -20.90
CA ASP A 224 10.65 -5.62 -21.27
C ASP A 224 9.20 -5.11 -21.34
N MET A 225 8.43 -5.38 -20.26
CA MET A 225 7.02 -5.05 -20.19
C MET A 225 6.65 -4.37 -18.87
N THR A 226 5.71 -3.43 -18.95
CA THR A 226 5.05 -2.85 -17.79
C THR A 226 4.15 -3.88 -17.12
N MET A 227 4.15 -3.85 -15.79
CA MET A 227 3.29 -4.66 -14.94
C MET A 227 2.71 -3.78 -13.85
N TYR A 228 1.56 -4.17 -13.32
CA TYR A 228 0.90 -3.46 -12.22
C TYR A 228 0.75 -4.39 -11.03
N LEU A 229 0.93 -3.87 -9.81
CA LEU A 229 0.41 -4.56 -8.64
C LEU A 229 -1.12 -4.47 -8.68
N ARG A 230 -1.80 -5.60 -8.50
CA ARG A 230 -3.25 -5.65 -8.61
C ARG A 230 -3.94 -4.70 -7.63
N ILE A 231 -4.98 -4.05 -8.12
CA ILE A 231 -5.93 -3.28 -7.30
C ILE A 231 -7.08 -4.17 -6.78
N ALA A 232 -7.37 -5.27 -7.50
CA ALA A 232 -8.28 -6.35 -7.12
C ALA A 232 -7.97 -7.66 -7.90
N PRO A 233 -8.24 -8.85 -7.34
CA PRO A 233 -8.21 -10.13 -8.06
C PRO A 233 -9.48 -10.46 -8.87
N GLU A 234 -10.57 -9.69 -8.72
CA GLU A 234 -11.91 -9.95 -9.29
C GLU A 234 -11.91 -10.53 -10.72
N LEU A 235 -11.25 -9.86 -11.68
CA LEU A 235 -11.29 -10.29 -13.08
C LEU A 235 -10.63 -11.65 -13.31
N TYR A 236 -9.61 -12.02 -12.51
CA TYR A 236 -8.97 -13.33 -12.58
C TYR A 236 -9.81 -14.41 -11.91
N LEU A 237 -10.47 -14.09 -10.79
CA LEU A 237 -11.36 -15.02 -10.11
C LEU A 237 -12.57 -15.36 -11.00
N LYS A 238 -13.14 -14.37 -11.70
CA LYS A 238 -14.20 -14.61 -12.70
C LYS A 238 -13.76 -15.52 -13.86
N ARG A 239 -12.51 -15.41 -14.33
CA ARG A 239 -11.95 -16.34 -15.33
C ARG A 239 -11.94 -17.79 -14.83
N LEU A 240 -11.75 -18.03 -13.52
CA LEU A 240 -11.84 -19.36 -12.94
C LEU A 240 -13.27 -19.93 -12.98
N LEU A 241 -14.28 -19.07 -12.85
CA LEU A 241 -15.69 -19.46 -13.00
C LEU A 241 -16.01 -19.88 -14.42
N VAL A 242 -15.51 -19.14 -15.42
CA VAL A 242 -15.57 -19.53 -16.83
C VAL A 242 -14.87 -20.88 -17.05
N GLY A 243 -13.77 -21.12 -16.34
CA GLY A 243 -13.05 -22.39 -16.32
C GLY A 243 -13.78 -23.56 -15.63
N GLY A 244 -14.92 -23.31 -14.99
CA GLY A 244 -15.76 -24.33 -14.35
C GLY A 244 -15.57 -24.51 -12.85
N TYR A 245 -14.81 -23.64 -12.17
CA TYR A 245 -14.86 -23.59 -10.71
C TYR A 245 -16.16 -22.93 -10.25
N GLU A 246 -16.89 -23.56 -9.32
CA GLU A 246 -18.21 -23.06 -8.91
C GLU A 246 -18.18 -22.24 -7.63
N ARG A 247 -17.27 -22.53 -6.69
CA ARG A 247 -17.18 -21.85 -5.40
C ARG A 247 -15.72 -21.61 -5.05
N ILE A 248 -15.28 -20.37 -5.13
CA ILE A 248 -13.89 -19.99 -4.91
C ILE A 248 -13.80 -18.78 -3.98
N PHE A 249 -12.71 -18.70 -3.25
CA PHE A 249 -12.34 -17.49 -2.53
C PHE A 249 -10.82 -17.30 -2.55
N GLU A 250 -10.40 -16.05 -2.43
CA GLU A 250 -9.00 -15.70 -2.24
C GLU A 250 -8.90 -14.67 -1.10
N ILE A 251 -8.07 -14.93 -0.10
CA ILE A 251 -7.70 -13.95 0.94
C ILE A 251 -6.31 -13.44 0.65
N THR A 252 -6.19 -12.17 0.29
CA THR A 252 -4.96 -11.71 -0.36
C THR A 252 -4.76 -10.20 -0.23
N ARG A 253 -3.61 -9.73 -0.73
CA ARG A 253 -3.25 -8.31 -0.69
C ARG A 253 -3.65 -7.59 -1.97
N ASN A 254 -4.30 -6.43 -1.81
CA ASN A 254 -4.53 -5.45 -2.86
C ASN A 254 -3.63 -4.23 -2.62
N PHE A 255 -3.23 -3.58 -3.71
CA PHE A 255 -2.29 -2.46 -3.70
C PHE A 255 -2.91 -1.27 -4.42
N ARG A 256 -3.07 -0.15 -3.72
CA ARG A 256 -3.65 1.08 -4.28
C ARG A 256 -2.72 2.25 -4.00
N ASN A 257 -2.34 2.95 -5.07
CA ASN A 257 -1.40 4.05 -5.04
C ASN A 257 -2.12 5.36 -4.70
N GLU A 258 -2.68 5.39 -3.49
CA GLU A 258 -3.54 6.45 -2.98
C GLU A 258 -2.93 7.10 -1.72
N GLY A 259 -3.60 8.14 -1.23
CA GLY A 259 -3.27 8.76 0.05
C GLY A 259 -3.34 7.78 1.23
N MET A 260 -2.56 8.08 2.27
CA MET A 260 -2.61 7.34 3.54
C MET A 260 -3.33 8.14 4.61
N ASP A 261 -4.33 7.56 5.23
CA ASP A 261 -5.03 8.15 6.37
C ASP A 261 -5.17 7.15 7.53
N THR A 262 -6.15 7.35 8.42
CA THR A 262 -6.39 6.45 9.55
C THR A 262 -7.04 5.13 9.14
N ARG A 263 -7.57 5.01 7.93
CA ARG A 263 -8.37 3.88 7.40
C ARG A 263 -7.76 3.27 6.14
N HIS A 264 -6.88 3.99 5.44
CA HIS A 264 -6.26 3.60 4.19
C HIS A 264 -4.76 3.36 4.37
N ASN A 265 -4.29 2.20 3.91
CA ASN A 265 -2.89 1.84 3.80
C ASN A 265 -2.65 1.33 2.37
N PRO A 266 -1.51 1.65 1.72
CA PRO A 266 -1.33 1.39 0.29
C PRO A 266 -1.34 -0.10 -0.07
N GLU A 267 -1.08 -0.96 0.91
CA GLU A 267 -1.33 -2.40 0.83
C GLU A 267 -2.34 -2.81 1.91
N PHE A 268 -3.43 -3.47 1.53
CA PHE A 268 -4.46 -3.92 2.48
C PHE A 268 -5.00 -5.30 2.12
N THR A 269 -5.46 -6.02 3.13
CA THR A 269 -5.98 -7.38 3.00
C THR A 269 -7.47 -7.34 2.73
N ALA A 270 -7.88 -8.00 1.66
CA ALA A 270 -9.27 -8.26 1.34
C ALA A 270 -9.50 -9.78 1.18
N ILE A 271 -10.76 -10.17 1.29
CA ILE A 271 -11.24 -11.45 0.75
C ILE A 271 -12.16 -11.14 -0.42
N GLU A 272 -11.99 -11.87 -1.51
CA GLU A 272 -12.94 -11.91 -2.61
C GLU A 272 -13.43 -13.33 -2.82
N THR A 273 -14.74 -13.49 -3.04
CA THR A 273 -15.40 -14.79 -3.17
C THR A 273 -16.39 -14.77 -4.30
N TYR A 274 -16.53 -15.90 -4.97
CA TYR A 274 -17.46 -16.07 -6.06
C TYR A 274 -18.16 -17.42 -5.98
N GLN A 275 -19.48 -17.40 -6.09
CA GLN A 275 -20.35 -18.56 -6.09
C GLN A 275 -21.17 -18.58 -7.38
N ALA A 276 -20.80 -19.47 -8.31
CA ALA A 276 -21.59 -19.81 -9.47
C ALA A 276 -22.97 -20.33 -9.06
N TYR A 277 -23.96 -20.03 -9.89
CA TYR A 277 -25.39 -20.23 -9.68
C TYR A 277 -25.94 -19.54 -8.43
N GLY A 278 -25.17 -18.65 -7.81
CA GLY A 278 -25.61 -17.78 -6.75
C GLY A 278 -26.06 -16.41 -7.24
N ASP A 279 -26.64 -15.64 -6.32
CA ASP A 279 -27.06 -14.26 -6.53
C ASP A 279 -26.72 -13.38 -5.30
N ILE A 280 -27.29 -12.18 -5.26
CA ILE A 280 -27.10 -11.23 -4.16
C ILE A 280 -27.49 -11.77 -2.78
N GLU A 281 -28.49 -12.65 -2.69
CA GLU A 281 -28.93 -13.22 -1.43
C GLU A 281 -27.88 -14.19 -0.87
N ASP A 282 -27.22 -14.96 -1.73
CA ASP A 282 -26.11 -15.83 -1.32
C ASP A 282 -24.97 -15.03 -0.69
N VAL A 283 -24.57 -13.92 -1.32
CA VAL A 283 -23.44 -13.11 -0.85
C VAL A 283 -23.79 -12.23 0.35
N ILE A 284 -25.05 -11.82 0.51
CA ILE A 284 -25.55 -11.23 1.77
C ILE A 284 -25.45 -12.25 2.91
N ASN A 285 -25.91 -13.48 2.70
CA ASN A 285 -25.85 -14.54 3.71
C ASN A 285 -24.40 -14.89 4.08
N GLN A 286 -23.49 -14.95 3.10
CA GLN A 286 -22.06 -15.13 3.34
C GLN A 286 -21.49 -14.01 4.21
N THR A 287 -21.82 -12.75 3.90
CA THR A 287 -21.36 -11.58 4.67
C THR A 287 -21.76 -11.67 6.13
N GLU A 288 -23.05 -11.89 6.40
CA GLU A 288 -23.58 -11.99 7.77
C GLU A 288 -22.90 -13.11 8.56
N GLN A 289 -22.78 -14.31 7.97
CA GLN A 289 -22.23 -15.48 8.64
C GLN A 289 -20.72 -15.39 8.87
N ILE A 290 -19.96 -14.79 7.95
CA ILE A 290 -18.52 -14.56 8.11
C ILE A 290 -18.25 -13.56 9.23
N VAL A 291 -19.03 -12.48 9.29
CA VAL A 291 -18.89 -11.46 10.33
C VAL A 291 -19.30 -12.04 11.69
N GLU A 292 -20.36 -12.85 11.76
CA GLU A 292 -20.74 -13.59 12.98
C GLU A 292 -19.63 -14.56 13.42
N ALA A 293 -19.06 -15.34 12.50
CA ALA A 293 -17.96 -16.26 12.79
C ALA A 293 -16.73 -15.55 13.34
N CYS A 294 -16.40 -14.36 12.81
CA CYS A 294 -15.31 -13.52 13.33
C CYS A 294 -15.60 -13.05 14.77
N ALA A 295 -16.81 -12.56 15.04
CA ALA A 295 -17.19 -12.12 16.39
C ALA A 295 -17.13 -13.27 17.40
N MET A 296 -17.65 -14.45 17.03
CA MET A 296 -17.57 -15.65 17.85
C MET A 296 -16.13 -16.09 18.11
N ALA A 297 -15.25 -16.02 17.11
CA ALA A 297 -13.84 -16.37 17.26
C ALA A 297 -13.06 -15.39 18.15
N ALA A 298 -13.40 -14.10 18.12
CA ALA A 298 -12.74 -13.06 18.90
C ALA A 298 -13.29 -12.91 20.33
N TYR A 299 -14.59 -13.14 20.52
CA TYR A 299 -15.32 -12.79 21.75
C TYR A 299 -16.18 -13.92 22.34
N GLY A 300 -16.44 -15.00 21.60
CA GLY A 300 -17.37 -16.04 22.02
C GLY A 300 -18.84 -15.60 22.03
N THR A 301 -19.15 -14.46 21.41
CA THR A 301 -20.49 -13.87 21.30
C THR A 301 -20.57 -13.02 20.03
N THR A 302 -21.78 -12.68 19.57
CA THR A 302 -22.02 -11.78 18.42
C THR A 302 -21.91 -10.29 18.76
N LYS A 303 -21.62 -9.98 20.03
CA LYS A 303 -21.60 -8.62 20.56
C LYS A 303 -20.19 -8.17 20.93
N PHE A 304 -19.84 -6.97 20.53
CA PHE A 304 -18.59 -6.33 20.93
C PHE A 304 -18.77 -4.81 21.05
N LYS A 305 -17.78 -4.13 21.63
CA LYS A 305 -17.77 -2.68 21.74
C LYS A 305 -16.83 -2.08 20.71
N TYR A 306 -17.32 -1.06 20.00
CA TYR A 306 -16.50 -0.16 19.21
C TYR A 306 -16.75 1.27 19.72
N GLU A 307 -15.69 1.94 20.15
CA GLU A 307 -15.77 3.17 20.94
C GLU A 307 -16.72 2.99 22.14
N ASP A 308 -17.73 3.85 22.28
CA ASP A 308 -18.72 3.78 23.35
C ASP A 308 -20.00 3.01 22.95
N THR A 309 -20.02 2.40 21.76
CA THR A 309 -21.21 1.74 21.20
C THR A 309 -21.09 0.22 21.24
N GLU A 310 -22.15 -0.46 21.72
CA GLU A 310 -22.29 -1.91 21.57
C GLU A 310 -22.81 -2.22 20.16
N ILE A 311 -22.06 -3.03 19.41
CA ILE A 311 -22.42 -3.53 18.09
C ILE A 311 -22.84 -4.99 18.24
N ASP A 312 -24.00 -5.36 17.69
CA ASP A 312 -24.46 -6.74 17.60
C ASP A 312 -24.51 -7.16 16.12
N VAL A 313 -23.61 -8.08 15.74
CA VAL A 313 -23.52 -8.57 14.35
C VAL A 313 -24.42 -9.76 14.07
N LYS A 314 -25.30 -10.12 15.00
CA LYS A 314 -26.22 -11.22 14.82
C LYS A 314 -27.18 -10.97 13.65
N ALA A 315 -27.19 -11.91 12.71
CA ALA A 315 -28.13 -11.92 11.58
C ALA A 315 -29.59 -12.09 12.02
N PRO A 316 -30.57 -11.67 11.19
CA PRO A 316 -30.43 -10.98 9.90
C PRO A 316 -30.25 -9.46 10.07
N TRP A 317 -29.51 -8.82 9.16
CA TRP A 317 -29.34 -7.37 9.17
C TRP A 317 -30.47 -6.66 8.40
N PRO A 318 -30.91 -5.46 8.85
CA PRO A 318 -31.85 -4.65 8.09
C PRO A 318 -31.31 -4.31 6.70
N ARG A 319 -32.24 -4.09 5.76
CA ARG A 319 -31.93 -3.67 4.39
C ARG A 319 -32.59 -2.33 4.09
N LEU A 320 -31.91 -1.48 3.33
CA LEU A 320 -32.39 -0.21 2.83
C LEU A 320 -31.88 -0.03 1.41
N THR A 321 -32.65 0.52 0.48
CA THR A 321 -32.06 0.93 -0.80
C THR A 321 -31.22 2.20 -0.61
N MET A 322 -30.27 2.47 -1.51
CA MET A 322 -29.50 3.72 -1.47
C MET A 322 -30.42 4.96 -1.52
N ALA A 323 -31.43 4.95 -2.41
CA ALA A 323 -32.42 6.02 -2.51
C ALA A 323 -33.28 6.15 -1.23
N GLU A 324 -33.69 5.03 -0.63
CA GLU A 324 -34.41 5.03 0.66
C GLU A 324 -33.54 5.58 1.80
N ALA A 325 -32.24 5.31 1.79
CA ALA A 325 -31.30 5.83 2.77
C ALA A 325 -31.17 7.35 2.67
N VAL A 326 -30.96 7.87 1.47
CA VAL A 326 -30.94 9.33 1.20
C VAL A 326 -32.26 9.96 1.63
N LYS A 327 -33.40 9.39 1.24
CA LYS A 327 -34.73 9.89 1.64
C LYS A 327 -34.94 9.88 3.16
N LYS A 328 -34.42 8.87 3.86
CA LYS A 328 -34.59 8.74 5.30
C LYS A 328 -33.75 9.75 6.07
N TYR A 329 -32.51 9.99 5.63
CA TYR A 329 -31.53 10.75 6.41
C TYR A 329 -31.33 12.19 5.94
N THR A 330 -31.73 12.53 4.72
CA THR A 330 -31.75 13.94 4.29
C THR A 330 -32.80 14.75 5.07
N PRO A 331 -32.51 16.02 5.42
CA PRO A 331 -33.43 16.86 6.19
C PRO A 331 -34.78 17.10 5.51
N THR A 332 -34.82 17.06 4.17
CA THR A 332 -35.99 17.36 3.34
C THR A 332 -36.66 16.10 2.76
N HIS A 333 -36.18 14.90 3.12
CA HIS A 333 -36.67 13.62 2.60
C HIS A 333 -36.67 13.53 1.07
N GLU A 334 -35.52 13.85 0.46
CA GLU A 334 -35.36 13.88 -0.99
C GLU A 334 -35.54 12.49 -1.60
N ASP A 335 -36.35 12.40 -2.65
CA ASP A 335 -36.81 11.14 -3.24
C ASP A 335 -36.26 10.94 -4.65
N PHE A 336 -35.11 10.28 -4.74
CA PHE A 336 -34.45 10.00 -6.02
C PHE A 336 -35.24 9.02 -6.91
N ASP A 337 -36.05 8.14 -6.34
CA ASP A 337 -36.89 7.22 -7.12
C ASP A 337 -37.94 7.99 -7.95
N ALA A 338 -38.33 9.19 -7.48
CA ALA A 338 -39.29 10.07 -8.16
C ALA A 338 -38.69 10.90 -9.31
N CYS A 339 -37.36 11.00 -9.42
CA CYS A 339 -36.69 11.72 -10.48
C CYS A 339 -36.94 11.07 -11.85
N LYS A 340 -37.21 11.89 -12.87
CA LYS A 340 -37.43 11.46 -14.26
C LYS A 340 -36.31 11.90 -15.19
N THR A 341 -35.62 12.98 -14.83
CA THR A 341 -34.50 13.53 -15.60
C THR A 341 -33.29 13.75 -14.71
N ILE A 342 -32.14 13.97 -15.34
CA ILE A 342 -30.92 14.39 -14.64
C ILE A 342 -31.11 15.73 -13.92
N ASP A 343 -31.90 16.65 -14.48
CA ASP A 343 -32.17 17.95 -13.86
C ASP A 343 -32.94 17.84 -12.53
N ASP A 344 -33.79 16.80 -12.39
CA ASP A 344 -34.47 16.53 -11.11
C ASP A 344 -33.44 16.15 -10.02
N ALA A 345 -32.45 15.31 -10.37
CA ALA A 345 -31.37 14.90 -9.46
C ALA A 345 -30.44 16.07 -9.13
N ARG A 346 -30.07 16.89 -10.12
CA ARG A 346 -29.29 18.12 -9.91
C ARG A 346 -30.01 19.09 -8.98
N ALA A 347 -31.32 19.27 -9.16
CA ALA A 347 -32.10 20.10 -8.27
C ALA A 347 -32.14 19.56 -6.83
N ILE A 348 -32.11 18.24 -6.63
CA ILE A 348 -31.94 17.64 -5.30
C ILE A 348 -30.55 17.97 -4.74
N ALA A 349 -29.48 17.73 -5.49
CA ALA A 349 -28.11 18.01 -5.07
C ALA A 349 -27.91 19.49 -4.72
N ASP A 350 -28.45 20.41 -5.51
CA ASP A 350 -28.42 21.86 -5.25
C ASP A 350 -29.10 22.22 -3.92
N ARG A 351 -30.24 21.58 -3.58
CA ARG A 351 -30.93 21.77 -2.30
C ARG A 351 -30.15 21.21 -1.11
N LEU A 352 -29.43 20.12 -1.34
CA LEU A 352 -28.58 19.45 -0.37
C LEU A 352 -27.16 20.04 -0.33
N HIS A 353 -26.82 21.00 -1.19
CA HIS A 353 -25.46 21.55 -1.29
C HIS A 353 -24.39 20.48 -1.53
N VAL A 354 -24.71 19.45 -2.31
CA VAL A 354 -23.78 18.41 -2.76
C VAL A 354 -23.21 18.82 -4.11
N GLU A 355 -21.87 18.83 -4.22
CA GLU A 355 -21.19 19.18 -5.46
C GLU A 355 -21.33 18.05 -6.50
N TYR A 356 -21.45 18.41 -7.76
CA TYR A 356 -21.46 17.49 -8.90
C TYR A 356 -20.84 18.15 -10.13
N SER A 357 -20.26 17.35 -11.01
CA SER A 357 -19.71 17.79 -12.30
C SER A 357 -20.78 17.83 -13.40
N GLU A 358 -20.51 18.52 -14.50
CA GLU A 358 -21.42 18.51 -15.66
C GLU A 358 -21.57 17.13 -16.32
N PHE A 359 -20.59 16.25 -16.08
CA PHE A 359 -20.53 14.87 -16.58
C PHE A 359 -21.17 13.85 -15.62
N ASP A 360 -21.46 14.24 -14.38
CA ASP A 360 -22.07 13.36 -13.40
C ASP A 360 -23.55 13.15 -13.73
N GLY A 361 -23.92 11.87 -13.87
CA GLY A 361 -25.28 11.45 -14.15
C GLY A 361 -26.15 11.30 -12.90
N PHE A 362 -27.34 10.71 -13.08
CA PHE A 362 -28.29 10.48 -11.99
C PHE A 362 -27.67 9.62 -10.89
N GLY A 363 -26.94 8.57 -11.29
CA GLY A 363 -26.41 7.58 -10.38
C GLY A 363 -25.30 8.13 -9.49
N LYS A 364 -24.36 8.87 -10.09
CA LYS A 364 -23.26 9.49 -9.35
C LYS A 364 -23.77 10.55 -8.36
N ILE A 365 -24.72 11.40 -8.78
CA ILE A 365 -25.35 12.38 -7.88
C ILE A 365 -26.04 11.70 -6.68
N LEU A 366 -26.75 10.58 -6.90
CA LEU A 366 -27.36 9.83 -5.80
C LEU A 366 -26.31 9.26 -4.83
N ALA A 367 -25.21 8.72 -5.36
CA ALA A 367 -24.11 8.19 -4.54
C ALA A 367 -23.47 9.29 -3.68
N GLU A 368 -23.15 10.45 -4.26
CA GLU A 368 -22.61 11.61 -3.52
C GLU A 368 -23.57 12.10 -2.43
N CYS A 369 -24.89 12.12 -2.71
CA CYS A 369 -25.88 12.47 -1.69
C CYS A 369 -25.97 11.43 -0.58
N PHE A 370 -25.77 10.14 -0.89
CA PHE A 370 -25.73 9.07 0.10
C PHE A 370 -24.50 9.21 1.02
N ASP A 371 -23.32 9.44 0.44
CA ASP A 371 -22.08 9.62 1.21
C ASP A 371 -22.17 10.85 2.13
N ALA A 372 -22.72 11.96 1.62
CA ALA A 372 -22.84 13.20 2.38
C ALA A 372 -23.88 13.16 3.52
N TYR A 373 -24.98 12.40 3.36
CA TYR A 373 -26.14 12.50 4.27
C TYR A 373 -26.58 11.21 4.95
N ALA A 374 -26.23 10.03 4.43
CA ALA A 374 -26.77 8.76 4.93
C ALA A 374 -25.71 7.92 5.65
N GLU A 375 -24.49 7.84 5.13
CA GLU A 375 -23.44 6.92 5.60
C GLU A 375 -23.20 7.03 7.12
N GLU A 376 -23.03 8.25 7.65
CA GLU A 376 -22.67 8.47 9.07
C GLU A 376 -23.72 7.95 10.07
N HIS A 377 -24.96 7.74 9.64
CA HIS A 377 -26.06 7.28 10.49
C HIS A 377 -26.19 5.75 10.56
N LEU A 378 -25.43 5.00 9.76
CA LEU A 378 -25.50 3.54 9.64
C LEU A 378 -24.68 2.84 10.74
N ILE A 379 -25.14 2.97 12.00
CA ILE A 379 -24.37 2.54 13.17
C ILE A 379 -24.41 1.02 13.42
N GLN A 380 -25.60 0.42 13.47
CA GLN A 380 -25.73 -1.03 13.54
C GLN A 380 -25.56 -1.63 12.14
N PRO A 381 -25.24 -2.93 12.03
CA PRO A 381 -25.09 -3.59 10.74
C PRO A 381 -26.33 -3.43 9.86
N VAL A 382 -26.13 -3.02 8.61
CA VAL A 382 -27.20 -2.76 7.63
C VAL A 382 -26.67 -3.00 6.22
N HIS A 383 -27.51 -3.54 5.34
CA HIS A 383 -27.22 -3.66 3.92
C HIS A 383 -27.88 -2.51 3.15
N ILE A 384 -27.07 -1.72 2.44
CA ILE A 384 -27.53 -0.73 1.46
C ILE A 384 -27.56 -1.43 0.11
N THR A 385 -28.71 -1.41 -0.56
CA THR A 385 -28.96 -2.18 -1.79
C THR A 385 -29.37 -1.26 -2.95
N ARG A 386 -29.37 -1.81 -4.17
CA ARG A 386 -29.77 -1.09 -5.40
C ARG A 386 -28.88 0.12 -5.67
N HIS A 387 -27.58 -0.12 -5.78
CA HIS A 387 -26.63 0.90 -6.22
C HIS A 387 -26.86 1.28 -7.69
N PRO A 388 -26.71 2.56 -8.05
CA PRO A 388 -26.89 3.00 -9.44
C PRO A 388 -25.92 2.35 -10.43
N ILE A 389 -26.36 2.31 -11.68
CA ILE A 389 -25.61 1.75 -12.82
C ILE A 389 -24.24 2.42 -13.03
N GLU A 390 -24.18 3.74 -12.89
CA GLU A 390 -22.98 4.57 -13.14
C GLU A 390 -21.83 4.22 -12.19
N VAL A 391 -22.14 3.82 -10.94
CA VAL A 391 -21.14 3.47 -9.93
C VAL A 391 -20.95 1.95 -9.77
N SER A 392 -21.48 1.16 -10.69
CA SER A 392 -21.54 -0.32 -10.59
C SER A 392 -21.21 -1.02 -11.93
N PRO A 393 -20.00 -0.82 -12.49
CA PRO A 393 -19.66 -1.26 -13.86
C PRO A 393 -19.60 -2.77 -14.07
N LEU A 394 -19.56 -3.56 -12.98
CA LEU A 394 -19.40 -5.02 -13.00
C LEU A 394 -20.65 -5.76 -12.48
N SER A 395 -21.72 -5.03 -12.16
CA SER A 395 -22.94 -5.56 -11.54
C SER A 395 -24.08 -5.69 -12.55
N LYS A 396 -24.89 -6.74 -12.42
CA LYS A 396 -26.11 -6.91 -13.23
C LYS A 396 -27.11 -5.78 -13.00
N LEU A 397 -27.83 -5.40 -14.06
CA LEU A 397 -28.97 -4.50 -13.97
C LEU A 397 -30.10 -5.09 -13.14
N ASP A 398 -30.76 -4.22 -12.38
CA ASP A 398 -32.03 -4.56 -11.76
C ASP A 398 -33.13 -4.63 -12.84
N PRO A 399 -33.82 -5.77 -13.00
CA PRO A 399 -34.87 -5.92 -14.01
C PRO A 399 -36.10 -5.06 -13.73
N ALA A 400 -36.31 -4.58 -12.50
CA ALA A 400 -37.44 -3.73 -12.14
C ALA A 400 -37.18 -2.25 -12.48
N ASP A 401 -35.94 -1.79 -12.39
CA ASP A 401 -35.54 -0.43 -12.74
C ASP A 401 -34.06 -0.39 -13.18
N PRO A 402 -33.78 -0.22 -14.49
CA PRO A 402 -32.43 -0.29 -15.04
C PRO A 402 -31.53 0.90 -14.66
N ARG A 403 -32.05 1.89 -13.91
CA ARG A 403 -31.19 2.91 -13.27
C ARG A 403 -30.30 2.30 -12.19
N TYR A 404 -30.70 1.15 -11.65
CA TYR A 404 -30.03 0.46 -10.54
C TYR A 404 -29.47 -0.89 -10.97
N THR A 405 -28.60 -1.41 -10.11
CA THR A 405 -27.98 -2.73 -10.23
C THR A 405 -28.35 -3.61 -9.06
N ILE A 406 -28.19 -4.92 -9.24
CA ILE A 406 -28.35 -5.93 -8.19
C ILE A 406 -27.05 -5.99 -7.37
N ARG A 407 -26.79 -4.91 -6.63
CA ARG A 407 -25.62 -4.71 -5.76
C ARG A 407 -26.05 -4.33 -4.35
N PHE A 408 -25.22 -4.69 -3.38
CA PHE A 408 -25.27 -4.19 -2.02
C PHE A 408 -23.89 -3.82 -1.49
N GLU A 409 -23.90 -2.95 -0.50
CA GLU A 409 -22.80 -2.73 0.41
C GLU A 409 -23.30 -2.91 1.84
N SER A 410 -22.48 -3.50 2.69
CA SER A 410 -22.77 -3.59 4.12
C SER A 410 -22.06 -2.50 4.89
N TYR A 411 -22.78 -1.83 5.78
CA TYR A 411 -22.24 -0.80 6.64
C TYR A 411 -22.33 -1.21 8.11
N ILE A 412 -21.27 -0.90 8.87
CA ILE A 412 -21.28 -0.93 10.33
C ILE A 412 -20.53 0.29 10.85
N TYR A 413 -21.13 1.02 11.79
CA TYR A 413 -20.55 2.23 12.38
C TYR A 413 -20.21 3.32 11.34
N GLY A 414 -21.11 3.50 10.36
CA GLY A 414 -20.97 4.47 9.28
C GLY A 414 -19.74 4.24 8.42
N ARG A 415 -19.42 2.96 8.15
CA ARG A 415 -18.30 2.54 7.33
C ARG A 415 -18.68 1.34 6.49
N GLU A 416 -18.35 1.41 5.21
CA GLU A 416 -18.46 0.30 4.28
C GLU A 416 -17.49 -0.83 4.68
N LEU A 417 -18.06 -2.02 4.86
CA LEU A 417 -17.39 -3.24 5.30
C LEU A 417 -17.21 -4.24 4.15
N ALA A 418 -18.26 -4.38 3.35
CA ALA A 418 -18.39 -5.39 2.31
C ALA A 418 -19.10 -4.78 1.11
N ASN A 419 -18.74 -5.23 -0.07
CA ASN A 419 -19.39 -4.90 -1.34
C ASN A 419 -19.66 -6.21 -2.08
N GLY A 420 -20.87 -6.42 -2.56
CA GLY A 420 -21.22 -7.63 -3.28
C GLY A 420 -22.40 -7.44 -4.22
N PHE A 421 -22.51 -8.31 -5.22
CA PHE A 421 -23.47 -8.14 -6.31
C PHE A 421 -23.76 -9.44 -7.04
N SER A 422 -24.86 -9.44 -7.79
CA SER A 422 -25.04 -10.41 -8.86
C SER A 422 -24.18 -10.01 -10.05
N GLU A 423 -23.24 -10.88 -10.41
CA GLU A 423 -22.18 -10.61 -11.36
C GLU A 423 -22.67 -10.38 -12.77
N LEU A 424 -22.19 -9.31 -13.42
CA LEU A 424 -22.42 -9.08 -14.84
C LEU A 424 -21.68 -10.15 -15.65
N ASN A 425 -22.46 -10.98 -16.34
CA ASN A 425 -21.95 -12.07 -17.17
C ASN A 425 -22.39 -11.94 -18.65
N ASP A 426 -22.97 -10.81 -19.03
CA ASP A 426 -23.25 -10.46 -20.42
C ASP A 426 -22.02 -9.73 -20.99
N PRO A 427 -21.26 -10.34 -21.92
CA PRO A 427 -20.06 -9.72 -22.48
C PRO A 427 -20.36 -8.47 -23.31
N ILE A 428 -21.57 -8.35 -23.88
CA ILE A 428 -21.97 -7.20 -24.69
C ILE A 428 -22.22 -5.99 -23.78
N ASP A 429 -22.96 -6.19 -22.69
CA ASP A 429 -23.16 -5.15 -21.67
C ASP A 429 -21.81 -4.79 -21.00
N GLN A 430 -21.00 -5.79 -20.63
CA GLN A 430 -19.72 -5.55 -19.99
C GLN A 430 -18.77 -4.69 -20.84
N ARG A 431 -18.75 -4.91 -22.16
CA ARG A 431 -17.99 -4.04 -23.09
C ARG A 431 -18.50 -2.60 -23.04
N GLN A 432 -19.82 -2.40 -23.09
CA GLN A 432 -20.41 -1.06 -23.00
C GLN A 432 -20.03 -0.37 -21.69
N ARG A 433 -19.98 -1.10 -20.56
CA ARG A 433 -19.55 -0.55 -19.27
C ARG A 433 -18.09 -0.13 -19.26
N PHE A 434 -17.19 -0.91 -19.88
CA PHE A 434 -15.80 -0.48 -20.01
C PHE A 434 -15.65 0.73 -20.94
N GLU A 435 -16.42 0.82 -22.03
CA GLU A 435 -16.43 2.00 -22.90
C GLU A 435 -16.90 3.26 -22.16
N MET A 436 -17.89 3.12 -21.27
CA MET A 436 -18.32 4.22 -20.38
C MET A 436 -17.21 4.65 -19.41
N GLN A 437 -16.54 3.70 -18.76
CA GLN A 437 -15.40 3.98 -17.86
C GLN A 437 -14.24 4.67 -18.59
N VAL A 438 -13.95 4.27 -19.83
CA VAL A 438 -12.92 4.94 -20.65
C VAL A 438 -13.31 6.38 -20.97
N GLU A 439 -14.59 6.68 -21.17
CA GLU A 439 -15.05 8.06 -21.38
C GLU A 439 -14.97 8.89 -20.09
N GLU A 440 -15.34 8.31 -18.93
CA GLU A 440 -15.16 8.94 -17.62
C GLU A 440 -13.69 9.30 -17.36
N ARG A 441 -12.76 8.41 -17.75
CA ARG A 441 -11.31 8.69 -17.66
C ARG A 441 -10.89 9.90 -18.47
N LYS A 442 -11.43 10.10 -19.69
CA LYS A 442 -11.15 11.30 -20.50
C LYS A 442 -11.66 12.57 -19.85
N HIS A 443 -12.66 12.45 -18.98
CA HIS A 443 -13.23 13.56 -18.21
C HIS A 443 -12.55 13.76 -16.84
N GLY A 444 -11.42 13.08 -16.60
CA GLY A 444 -10.57 13.30 -15.42
C GLY A 444 -10.74 12.29 -14.30
N ASP A 445 -11.42 11.17 -14.53
CA ASP A 445 -11.47 10.05 -13.58
C ASP A 445 -10.24 9.13 -13.76
N ASP A 446 -9.17 9.45 -13.04
CA ASP A 446 -7.91 8.69 -13.08
C ASP A 446 -8.04 7.25 -12.51
N GLU A 447 -9.18 6.91 -11.89
CA GLU A 447 -9.43 5.61 -11.25
C GLU A 447 -10.26 4.65 -12.13
N ALA A 448 -10.79 5.12 -13.26
CA ALA A 448 -11.66 4.35 -14.13
C ALA A 448 -10.97 3.14 -14.80
N HIS A 449 -11.76 2.09 -15.06
CA HIS A 449 -11.26 0.83 -15.63
C HIS A 449 -10.73 0.98 -17.07
N PRO A 450 -9.57 0.38 -17.40
CA PRO A 450 -9.21 0.13 -18.78
C PRO A 450 -10.07 -1.02 -19.37
N ILE A 451 -10.17 -1.07 -20.70
CA ILE A 451 -10.81 -2.21 -21.39
C ILE A 451 -9.88 -3.43 -21.33
N ASP A 452 -10.33 -4.50 -20.66
CA ASP A 452 -9.66 -5.81 -20.65
C ASP A 452 -10.28 -6.74 -21.71
N GLU A 453 -9.67 -6.78 -22.90
CA GLU A 453 -10.13 -7.61 -24.01
C GLU A 453 -10.05 -9.13 -23.73
N ASP A 454 -9.10 -9.57 -22.91
CA ASP A 454 -8.99 -10.98 -22.51
C ASP A 454 -10.11 -11.36 -21.55
N PHE A 455 -10.49 -10.46 -20.63
CA PHE A 455 -11.63 -10.68 -19.75
C PHE A 455 -12.95 -10.72 -20.53
N LEU A 456 -13.16 -9.81 -21.48
CA LEU A 456 -14.33 -9.85 -22.37
C LEU A 456 -14.39 -11.17 -23.14
N THR A 457 -13.25 -11.61 -23.69
CA THR A 457 -13.14 -12.91 -24.37
C THR A 457 -13.52 -14.07 -23.43
N ALA A 458 -13.09 -14.03 -22.17
CA ALA A 458 -13.47 -15.05 -21.19
C ALA A 458 -14.98 -15.07 -20.94
N LEU A 459 -15.62 -13.91 -20.82
CA LEU A 459 -17.08 -13.83 -20.69
C LEU A 459 -17.82 -14.36 -21.92
N GLU A 460 -17.27 -14.18 -23.12
CA GLU A 460 -17.82 -14.72 -24.38
C GLU A 460 -17.81 -16.26 -24.43
N TYR A 461 -16.87 -16.93 -23.75
CA TYR A 461 -16.91 -18.39 -23.56
C TYR A 461 -18.03 -18.83 -22.61
N GLY A 462 -18.59 -17.90 -21.82
CA GLY A 462 -19.74 -18.11 -20.96
C GLY A 462 -19.36 -18.21 -19.49
N MET A 463 -19.63 -17.15 -18.73
CA MET A 463 -19.61 -17.20 -17.26
C MET A 463 -21.01 -17.51 -16.72
N PRO A 464 -21.18 -18.47 -15.78
CA PRO A 464 -22.49 -18.73 -15.19
C PRO A 464 -23.01 -17.52 -14.40
N PRO A 465 -24.34 -17.41 -14.15
CA PRO A 465 -24.85 -16.49 -13.14
C PRO A 465 -24.11 -16.71 -11.83
N THR A 466 -23.62 -15.64 -11.21
CA THR A 466 -22.72 -15.73 -10.07
C THR A 466 -23.08 -14.63 -9.07
N GLY A 467 -22.98 -14.93 -7.77
CA GLY A 467 -22.88 -13.92 -6.73
C GLY A 467 -21.42 -13.73 -6.34
N GLY A 468 -20.93 -12.50 -6.33
CA GLY A 468 -19.58 -12.18 -5.85
C GLY A 468 -19.59 -11.19 -4.70
N LEU A 469 -18.54 -11.28 -3.88
CA LEU A 469 -18.40 -10.57 -2.61
C LEU A 469 -16.95 -10.21 -2.36
N GLY A 470 -16.70 -8.94 -2.08
CA GLY A 470 -15.47 -8.41 -1.51
C GLY A 470 -15.68 -7.93 -0.07
N ILE A 471 -14.78 -8.29 0.85
CA ILE A 471 -14.76 -7.73 2.22
C ILE A 471 -13.37 -7.18 2.52
N GLY A 472 -13.32 -5.90 2.91
CA GLY A 472 -12.11 -5.27 3.44
C GLY A 472 -11.77 -5.80 4.84
N LEU A 473 -11.01 -6.89 4.91
CA LEU A 473 -10.72 -7.57 6.18
C LEU A 473 -10.02 -6.68 7.21
N ASP A 474 -9.17 -5.75 6.75
CA ASP A 474 -8.53 -4.80 7.64
C ASP A 474 -9.54 -3.88 8.35
N ARG A 475 -10.57 -3.39 7.63
CA ARG A 475 -11.65 -2.58 8.21
C ARG A 475 -12.52 -3.40 9.16
N LEU A 476 -12.85 -4.64 8.80
CA LEU A 476 -13.55 -5.59 9.68
C LEU A 476 -12.81 -5.76 11.00
N PHE A 477 -11.50 -6.01 10.92
CA PHE A 477 -10.69 -6.23 12.10
C PHE A 477 -10.50 -4.96 12.92
N MET A 478 -10.35 -3.77 12.30
CA MET A 478 -10.35 -2.50 13.03
C MET A 478 -11.59 -2.35 13.92
N LEU A 479 -12.77 -2.57 13.33
CA LEU A 479 -14.05 -2.48 14.03
C LEU A 479 -14.11 -3.52 15.16
N MET A 480 -13.79 -4.78 14.87
CA MET A 480 -13.87 -5.85 15.85
C MET A 480 -12.80 -5.77 16.94
N THR A 481 -11.68 -5.08 16.74
CA THR A 481 -10.64 -4.92 17.79
C THR A 481 -10.65 -3.53 18.43
N ASN A 482 -11.72 -2.75 18.25
CA ASN A 482 -11.86 -1.40 18.77
C ASN A 482 -10.64 -0.51 18.45
N SER A 483 -10.18 -0.58 17.20
CA SER A 483 -8.96 0.06 16.72
C SER A 483 -9.30 1.28 15.89
N ALA A 484 -8.88 2.45 16.36
CA ALA A 484 -9.19 3.74 15.74
C ALA A 484 -8.42 3.98 14.43
N SER A 485 -7.32 3.25 14.19
CA SER A 485 -6.57 3.32 12.94
C SER A 485 -6.22 1.94 12.38
N ILE A 486 -6.19 1.81 11.06
CA ILE A 486 -5.70 0.64 10.31
C ILE A 486 -4.27 0.28 10.72
N ARG A 487 -3.47 1.27 11.12
CA ARG A 487 -2.10 1.09 11.61
C ARG A 487 -2.03 0.34 12.94
N ASP A 488 -3.13 0.25 13.69
CA ASP A 488 -3.20 -0.52 14.93
C ASP A 488 -3.42 -2.02 14.67
N ILE A 489 -3.93 -2.39 13.49
CA ILE A 489 -4.20 -3.79 13.09
C ILE A 489 -3.23 -4.32 12.02
N LEU A 490 -2.28 -3.49 11.57
CA LEU A 490 -1.15 -3.86 10.72
C LEU A 490 0.13 -3.94 11.56
N LEU A 491 0.85 -5.06 11.48
CA LEU A 491 2.13 -5.20 12.19
C LEU A 491 3.14 -4.15 11.71
N PHE A 492 3.20 -3.95 10.40
CA PHE A 492 4.11 -3.02 9.74
C PHE A 492 3.35 -2.17 8.72
N PRO A 493 2.63 -1.11 9.17
CA PRO A 493 1.99 -0.18 8.24
C PRO A 493 3.05 0.60 7.44
N ALA A 494 2.67 1.11 6.27
CA ALA A 494 3.56 1.99 5.52
C ALA A 494 3.83 3.28 6.30
N MET A 495 5.06 3.78 6.24
CA MET A 495 5.49 4.96 7.01
C MET A 495 6.26 5.91 6.10
N LYS A 496 6.15 7.22 6.37
CA LYS A 496 6.95 8.22 5.66
C LYS A 496 8.46 8.01 5.93
N PRO A 497 9.34 8.17 4.92
CA PRO A 497 10.79 8.13 5.09
C PRO A 497 11.32 9.14 6.13
N GLU A 498 12.19 8.69 7.04
CA GLU A 498 12.82 9.57 8.05
C GLU A 498 14.32 9.71 7.83
N THR A 499 15.00 8.61 7.47
CA THR A 499 16.47 8.62 7.33
C THR A 499 16.88 9.27 6.02
N ALA A 500 18.09 9.84 5.98
CA ALA A 500 18.65 10.41 4.76
C ALA A 500 18.76 9.38 3.64
N LEU A 501 19.01 8.10 3.98
CA LEU A 501 19.08 7.01 3.02
C LEU A 501 17.69 6.69 2.46
N GLU A 502 16.67 6.54 3.31
CA GLU A 502 15.29 6.30 2.87
C GLU A 502 14.80 7.45 1.99
N LYS A 503 15.08 8.70 2.36
CA LYS A 503 14.72 9.88 1.56
C LYS A 503 15.45 9.90 0.21
N LYS A 504 16.71 9.47 0.17
CA LYS A 504 17.48 9.37 -1.08
C LYS A 504 16.86 8.30 -1.99
N VAL A 505 16.61 7.10 -1.47
CA VAL A 505 16.00 6.00 -2.22
C VAL A 505 14.61 6.37 -2.71
N ALA A 506 13.79 7.04 -1.89
CA ALA A 506 12.47 7.52 -2.29
C ALA A 506 12.55 8.50 -3.48
N LYS A 507 13.51 9.44 -3.48
CA LYS A 507 13.73 10.36 -4.59
C LYS A 507 14.20 9.67 -5.87
N GLU A 508 15.08 8.67 -5.74
CA GLU A 508 15.53 7.88 -6.89
C GLU A 508 14.38 7.06 -7.50
N ALA A 509 13.47 6.53 -6.66
CA ALA A 509 12.28 5.83 -7.11
C ALA A 509 11.24 6.77 -7.76
N GLU A 510 11.05 7.98 -7.22
CA GLU A 510 10.16 8.99 -7.79
C GLU A 510 10.63 9.42 -9.20
N ALA A 511 11.94 9.63 -9.37
CA ALA A 511 12.51 9.92 -10.69
C ALA A 511 12.30 8.76 -11.68
N ALA A 512 12.49 7.52 -11.24
CA ALA A 512 12.26 6.35 -12.09
C ALA A 512 10.78 6.15 -12.45
N ALA A 513 9.85 6.48 -11.55
CA ALA A 513 8.42 6.42 -11.82
C ALA A 513 7.98 7.49 -12.84
N ALA A 514 8.51 8.71 -12.72
CA ALA A 514 8.25 9.78 -13.69
C ALA A 514 8.76 9.41 -15.10
N ASP A 515 9.96 8.83 -15.21
CA ASP A 515 10.51 8.33 -16.48
C ASP A 515 9.61 7.23 -17.11
N MET A 516 8.89 6.46 -16.28
CA MET A 516 7.95 5.42 -16.75
C MET A 516 6.59 6.00 -17.18
N GLU A 517 6.05 7.00 -16.46
CA GLU A 517 4.81 7.68 -16.84
C GLU A 517 4.98 8.45 -18.18
N GLU A 518 6.13 9.12 -18.41
CA GLU A 518 6.42 9.79 -19.69
C GLU A 518 6.53 8.82 -20.88
N ALA A 519 6.84 7.55 -20.64
CA ALA A 519 6.90 6.53 -21.69
C ALA A 519 5.53 5.94 -22.06
N GLU A 520 4.50 6.14 -21.22
CA GLU A 520 3.15 5.59 -21.41
C GLU A 520 2.18 6.50 -22.19
N GLU A 521 2.46 7.81 -22.35
CA GLU A 521 1.57 8.69 -23.12
C GLU A 521 1.58 8.35 -24.62
N ALA A 522 0.50 7.74 -25.09
CA ALA A 522 0.23 7.61 -26.51
C ALA A 522 -0.06 9.01 -27.10
N ILE A 523 0.86 9.49 -27.93
CA ILE A 523 0.73 10.80 -28.60
C ILE A 523 -0.48 10.77 -29.53
N ASP A 524 -1.48 11.61 -29.26
CA ASP A 524 -2.67 11.77 -30.11
C ASP A 524 -2.36 12.68 -31.31
N PHE A 525 -2.11 12.07 -32.47
CA PHE A 525 -1.87 12.80 -33.72
C PHE A 525 -3.15 13.27 -34.43
N SER A 526 -4.35 13.00 -33.90
CA SER A 526 -5.62 13.32 -34.58
C SER A 526 -5.88 14.82 -34.75
N LYS A 527 -5.21 15.65 -33.93
CA LYS A 527 -5.32 17.11 -33.92
C LYS A 527 -4.13 17.84 -34.53
N VAL A 528 -3.20 17.10 -35.14
CA VAL A 528 -1.96 17.65 -35.71
C VAL A 528 -2.18 18.06 -37.17
N GLU A 529 -1.89 19.31 -37.49
CA GLU A 529 -1.82 19.81 -38.86
C GLU A 529 -0.37 19.80 -39.36
N ILE A 530 -0.11 19.13 -40.49
CA ILE A 530 1.21 19.01 -41.11
C ILE A 530 1.28 19.88 -42.37
N GLU A 531 2.38 20.63 -42.52
CA GLU A 531 2.62 21.42 -43.73
C GLU A 531 2.62 20.53 -44.99
N PRO A 532 2.04 21.00 -46.12
CA PRO A 532 2.07 20.27 -47.37
C PRO A 532 3.51 19.99 -47.83
N LEU A 533 3.73 18.81 -48.40
CA LEU A 533 5.02 18.48 -49.01
C LEU A 533 5.37 19.51 -50.11
N PHE A 534 6.65 19.87 -50.18
CA PHE A 534 7.17 20.63 -51.31
C PHE A 534 6.86 19.90 -52.62
N GLN A 535 6.32 20.62 -53.60
CA GLN A 535 5.97 20.07 -54.92
C GLN A 535 7.20 19.86 -55.81
N ASP A 536 8.28 20.60 -55.55
CA ASP A 536 9.53 20.50 -56.29
C ASP A 536 10.41 19.39 -55.70
N PHE A 537 10.86 18.46 -56.55
CA PHE A 537 11.83 17.45 -56.15
C PHE A 537 13.23 18.07 -56.01
N VAL A 538 13.93 17.74 -54.92
CA VAL A 538 15.37 18.01 -54.81
C VAL A 538 16.14 16.84 -55.46
N ASP A 539 17.12 17.14 -56.30
CA ASP A 539 17.97 16.10 -56.88
C ASP A 539 19.00 15.58 -55.85
N PHE A 540 19.44 14.33 -56.04
CA PHE A 540 20.37 13.66 -55.13
C PHE A 540 21.71 14.38 -54.99
N ASP A 541 22.24 14.94 -56.09
CA ASP A 541 23.52 15.66 -56.07
C ASP A 541 23.41 16.98 -55.29
N THR A 542 22.26 17.62 -55.30
CA THR A 542 21.98 18.81 -54.49
C THR A 542 21.80 18.45 -53.02
N PHE A 543 21.04 17.41 -52.69
CA PHE A 543 20.86 16.97 -51.30
C PHE A 543 22.16 16.49 -50.66
N SER A 544 22.92 15.64 -51.35
CA SER A 544 24.17 15.03 -50.85
C SER A 544 25.31 16.03 -50.60
N LYS A 545 25.17 17.28 -51.11
CA LYS A 545 26.09 18.38 -50.79
C LYS A 545 25.88 18.94 -49.38
N SER A 546 24.75 18.70 -48.72
CA SER A 546 24.53 19.13 -47.33
C SER A 546 25.25 18.19 -46.37
N ASP A 547 26.05 18.74 -45.45
CA ASP A 547 26.79 17.94 -44.45
C ASP A 547 26.05 17.96 -43.11
N PHE A 548 25.30 16.88 -42.85
CA PHE A 548 24.57 16.66 -41.60
C PHE A 548 25.44 15.94 -40.58
N ARG A 549 25.59 16.54 -39.40
CA ARG A 549 26.42 16.01 -38.31
C ARG A 549 25.65 15.95 -37.00
N ALA A 550 25.92 14.90 -36.22
CA ALA A 550 25.62 14.90 -34.80
C ALA A 550 26.57 15.86 -34.08
N VAL A 551 26.03 16.82 -33.34
CA VAL A 551 26.77 17.84 -32.60
C VAL A 551 26.44 17.78 -31.11
N LYS A 552 27.44 17.97 -30.25
CA LYS A 552 27.23 18.02 -28.79
C LYS A 552 27.11 19.46 -28.32
N VAL A 553 26.11 19.75 -27.51
CA VAL A 553 25.96 21.09 -26.91
C VAL A 553 26.90 21.23 -25.73
N LYS A 554 27.97 22.02 -25.90
CA LYS A 554 28.90 22.37 -24.81
C LYS A 554 28.33 23.49 -23.95
N GLU A 555 27.81 24.53 -24.59
CA GLU A 555 27.18 25.68 -23.93
C GLU A 555 25.96 26.16 -24.74
N CYS A 556 24.94 26.63 -24.03
CA CYS A 556 23.78 27.30 -24.60
C CYS A 556 23.50 28.56 -23.77
N SER A 557 23.21 29.68 -24.42
CA SER A 557 22.90 30.94 -23.73
C SER A 557 21.95 31.82 -24.54
N ALA A 558 21.12 32.61 -23.87
CA ALA A 558 20.27 33.60 -24.53
C ALA A 558 21.13 34.73 -25.14
N VAL A 559 20.80 35.16 -26.35
CA VAL A 559 21.55 36.23 -27.04
C VAL A 559 21.15 37.60 -26.47
N PRO A 560 22.09 38.40 -25.94
CA PRO A 560 21.77 39.73 -25.41
C PRO A 560 21.07 40.60 -26.47
N LYS A 561 19.97 41.25 -26.08
CA LYS A 561 19.12 42.10 -26.94
C LYS A 561 18.27 41.36 -27.99
N SER A 562 18.20 40.03 -27.96
CA SER A 562 17.21 39.26 -28.72
C SER A 562 16.28 38.51 -27.77
N LYS A 563 14.97 38.57 -28.02
CA LYS A 563 14.00 37.73 -27.30
C LYS A 563 13.80 36.35 -27.94
N LYS A 564 14.34 36.12 -29.14
CA LYS A 564 14.06 34.92 -29.95
C LYS A 564 15.25 33.98 -30.12
N LEU A 565 16.48 34.43 -29.83
CA LEU A 565 17.69 33.70 -30.22
C LEU A 565 18.41 33.07 -29.03
N LEU A 566 18.72 31.78 -29.16
CA LEU A 566 19.70 31.07 -28.37
C LEU A 566 21.02 30.96 -29.15
N LYS A 567 22.14 31.10 -28.44
CA LYS A 567 23.51 30.89 -28.94
C LYS A 567 24.02 29.55 -28.41
N PHE A 568 24.38 28.68 -29.33
CA PHE A 568 24.98 27.38 -29.07
C PHE A 568 26.49 27.43 -29.31
N VAL A 569 27.24 26.81 -28.41
CA VAL A 569 28.64 26.40 -28.61
C VAL A 569 28.64 24.88 -28.71
N LEU A 570 29.03 24.37 -29.89
CA LEU A 570 28.82 22.99 -30.29
C LEU A 570 30.15 22.28 -30.57
N ASP A 571 30.26 21.03 -30.13
CA ASP A 571 31.25 20.08 -30.62
C ASP A 571 30.73 19.39 -31.88
N ASP A 572 31.38 19.59 -33.02
CA ASP A 572 31.07 18.90 -34.27
C ASP A 572 32.15 17.88 -34.67
N GLY A 573 33.05 17.52 -33.74
CA GLY A 573 34.12 16.56 -33.97
C GLY A 573 35.32 17.09 -34.75
N THR A 574 35.34 18.37 -35.16
CA THR A 574 36.48 18.98 -35.87
C THR A 574 37.59 19.46 -34.92
N GLY A 575 37.32 19.52 -33.62
CA GLY A 575 38.25 20.01 -32.59
C GLY A 575 38.18 21.53 -32.35
N GLU A 576 37.37 22.25 -33.13
CA GLU A 576 37.04 23.67 -32.91
C GLU A 576 35.59 23.83 -32.44
N ASP A 577 35.31 24.89 -31.70
CA ASP A 577 33.96 25.19 -31.24
C ASP A 577 33.13 25.83 -32.35
N ARG A 578 32.03 25.18 -32.73
CA ARG A 578 31.09 25.71 -33.71
C ARG A 578 30.01 26.55 -33.03
N ILE A 579 29.81 27.78 -33.53
CA ILE A 579 28.76 28.67 -33.04
C ILE A 579 27.56 28.61 -33.98
N ILE A 580 26.38 28.31 -33.43
CA ILE A 580 25.09 28.39 -34.15
C ILE A 580 24.11 29.24 -33.35
N LEU A 581 23.38 30.12 -34.02
CA LEU A 581 22.29 30.90 -33.43
C LEU A 581 20.95 30.34 -33.93
N SER A 582 20.06 29.96 -33.02
CA SER A 582 18.76 29.37 -33.36
C SER A 582 17.61 30.17 -32.76
N GLY A 583 16.53 30.31 -33.53
CA GLY A 583 15.34 31.12 -33.24
C GLY A 583 14.35 30.50 -32.25
N ILE A 584 14.81 29.63 -31.36
CA ILE A 584 13.97 28.69 -30.59
C ILE A 584 13.84 29.05 -29.10
N HIS A 585 14.22 30.28 -28.71
CA HIS A 585 14.20 30.71 -27.31
C HIS A 585 12.79 30.74 -26.70
N ALA A 586 11.73 30.74 -27.51
CA ALA A 586 10.35 30.63 -27.02
C ALA A 586 9.96 29.20 -26.62
N TYR A 587 10.76 28.18 -26.99
CA TYR A 587 10.42 26.76 -26.85
C TYR A 587 11.34 26.00 -25.89
N TYR A 588 12.53 26.52 -25.61
CA TYR A 588 13.52 25.86 -24.77
C TYR A 588 14.27 26.86 -23.91
N GLU A 589 14.53 26.48 -22.66
CA GLU A 589 15.45 27.19 -21.80
C GLU A 589 16.90 26.73 -22.06
N PRO A 590 17.91 27.60 -21.95
CA PRO A 590 19.29 27.26 -22.27
C PRO A 590 19.83 26.02 -21.53
N GLU A 591 19.47 25.87 -20.26
CA GLU A 591 19.96 24.82 -19.37
C GLU A 591 19.48 23.42 -19.80
N GLU A 592 18.32 23.32 -20.44
CA GLU A 592 17.72 22.05 -20.90
C GLU A 592 18.51 21.41 -22.04
N LEU A 593 19.26 22.22 -22.78
CA LEU A 593 19.94 21.83 -24.01
C LEU A 593 21.41 21.49 -23.80
N VAL A 594 22.02 21.90 -22.68
CA VAL A 594 23.43 21.62 -22.38
C VAL A 594 23.65 20.11 -22.20
N GLY A 595 24.66 19.56 -22.88
CA GLY A 595 24.97 18.13 -22.85
C GLY A 595 24.12 17.25 -23.77
N LYS A 596 23.09 17.80 -24.43
CA LYS A 596 22.29 17.07 -25.43
C LYS A 596 23.08 16.88 -26.74
N THR A 597 22.64 15.90 -27.53
CA THR A 597 23.19 15.61 -28.86
C THR A 597 22.16 15.98 -29.90
N LEU A 598 22.48 16.94 -30.76
CA LEU A 598 21.57 17.51 -31.76
C LEU A 598 22.06 17.19 -33.17
N ILE A 599 21.19 17.37 -34.17
CA ILE A 599 21.59 17.33 -35.58
C ILE A 599 21.75 18.73 -36.14
N ALA A 600 22.86 18.98 -36.82
CA ALA A 600 23.14 20.24 -37.49
C ALA A 600 23.61 20.05 -38.93
N ILE A 601 23.28 21.01 -39.80
CA ILE A 601 23.97 21.22 -41.08
C ILE A 601 25.19 22.08 -40.83
N THR A 602 26.39 21.55 -41.05
CA THR A 602 27.65 22.19 -40.63
C THR A 602 28.38 22.91 -41.76
N ASN A 603 27.98 22.70 -43.03
CA ASN A 603 28.64 23.28 -44.20
C ASN A 603 27.85 24.42 -44.89
N LEU A 604 26.95 25.07 -44.15
CA LEU A 604 26.30 26.30 -44.61
C LEU A 604 27.26 27.50 -44.50
N PRO A 605 27.23 28.46 -45.45
CA PRO A 605 27.97 29.71 -45.32
C PRO A 605 27.59 30.46 -44.04
N PRO A 606 28.55 31.03 -43.30
CA PRO A 606 28.25 31.78 -42.08
C PRO A 606 27.26 32.92 -42.32
N ARG A 607 26.21 33.00 -41.51
CA ARG A 607 25.21 34.08 -41.56
C ARG A 607 25.36 34.98 -40.34
N LYS A 608 25.60 36.27 -40.57
CA LYS A 608 25.63 37.27 -39.49
C LYS A 608 24.23 37.48 -38.90
N MET A 609 24.09 37.18 -37.61
CA MET A 609 22.88 37.40 -36.83
C MET A 609 23.25 38.13 -35.56
N MET A 610 22.69 39.33 -35.35
CA MET A 610 22.98 40.18 -34.18
C MET A 610 24.49 40.43 -33.94
N GLY A 611 25.30 40.46 -35.01
CA GLY A 611 26.75 40.70 -34.94
C GLY A 611 27.59 39.45 -34.64
N ILE A 612 26.98 38.27 -34.52
CA ILE A 612 27.64 36.98 -34.33
C ILE A 612 27.49 36.15 -35.62
N ASP A 613 28.54 35.46 -36.04
CA ASP A 613 28.50 34.56 -37.19
C ASP A 613 27.85 33.22 -36.78
N SER A 614 26.68 32.90 -37.35
CA SER A 614 26.05 31.59 -37.21
C SER A 614 26.61 30.65 -38.28
N CYS A 615 27.40 29.66 -37.86
CA CYS A 615 28.15 28.75 -38.71
C CYS A 615 27.43 27.41 -38.87
N GLY A 616 26.16 27.43 -39.25
CA GLY A 616 25.35 26.23 -39.45
C GLY A 616 23.89 26.44 -39.10
N MET A 617 23.12 25.36 -39.14
CA MET A 617 21.71 25.33 -38.79
C MET A 617 21.39 24.05 -38.00
N LEU A 618 20.72 24.19 -36.85
CA LEU A 618 20.16 23.05 -36.10
C LEU A 618 18.87 22.59 -36.77
N LEU A 619 18.59 21.29 -36.72
CA LEU A 619 17.34 20.73 -37.25
C LEU A 619 16.29 20.62 -36.15
N SER A 620 15.09 21.06 -36.48
CA SER A 620 13.88 20.90 -35.67
C SER A 620 12.70 20.51 -36.54
N ALA A 621 11.78 19.73 -35.99
CA ALA A 621 10.47 19.48 -36.55
C ALA A 621 9.48 20.53 -36.01
N ILE A 622 8.59 21.01 -36.86
CA ILE A 622 7.55 21.98 -36.50
C ILE A 622 6.21 21.38 -36.93
N HIS A 623 5.19 21.52 -36.09
CA HIS A 623 3.81 21.17 -36.43
C HIS A 623 2.84 22.15 -35.77
N GLN A 624 1.59 22.18 -36.23
CA GLN A 624 0.53 22.90 -35.55
C GLN A 624 -0.37 21.92 -34.80
N GLU A 625 -0.70 22.26 -33.56
CA GLU A 625 -1.62 21.50 -32.71
C GLU A 625 -2.59 22.50 -32.08
N GLU A 626 -3.90 22.31 -32.31
CA GLU A 626 -4.97 23.19 -31.79
C GLU A 626 -4.78 24.69 -32.10
N GLY A 627 -4.12 25.02 -33.21
CA GLY A 627 -3.87 26.40 -33.65
C GLY A 627 -2.61 27.06 -33.08
N GLU A 628 -1.80 26.32 -32.31
CA GLU A 628 -0.48 26.77 -31.83
C GLU A 628 0.67 26.04 -32.54
N GLU A 629 1.74 26.77 -32.86
CA GLU A 629 2.95 26.19 -33.47
C GLU A 629 3.84 25.56 -32.39
N LYS A 630 4.04 24.23 -32.48
CA LYS A 630 4.96 23.48 -31.62
C LYS A 630 6.25 23.16 -32.37
N LEU A 631 7.38 23.23 -31.67
CA LEU A 631 8.71 22.99 -32.22
C LEU A 631 9.47 21.95 -31.40
N HIS A 632 10.02 20.95 -32.07
CA HIS A 632 10.83 19.89 -31.47
C HIS A 632 12.21 19.87 -32.10
N LEU A 633 13.25 20.18 -31.31
CA LEU A 633 14.65 19.96 -31.73
C LEU A 633 14.90 18.47 -31.96
N LEU A 634 15.58 18.11 -33.06
CA LEU A 634 15.98 16.73 -33.31
C LEU A 634 17.14 16.35 -32.38
N MET A 635 16.80 15.73 -31.26
CA MET A 635 17.75 15.15 -30.31
C MET A 635 17.94 13.67 -30.60
N VAL A 636 19.19 13.22 -30.60
CA VAL A 636 19.56 11.83 -30.87
C VAL A 636 20.30 11.20 -29.69
N ASP A 637 20.46 9.87 -29.72
CA ASP A 637 21.11 9.10 -28.67
C ASP A 637 22.48 9.72 -28.26
N ARG A 638 22.66 9.92 -26.95
CA ARG A 638 23.85 10.55 -26.37
C ARG A 638 25.15 9.78 -26.60
N HIS A 639 25.10 8.50 -26.95
CA HIS A 639 26.26 7.66 -27.25
C HIS A 639 26.82 7.90 -28.66
N ILE A 640 26.06 8.57 -29.56
CA ILE A 640 26.56 8.94 -30.88
C ILE A 640 27.70 9.97 -30.71
N PRO A 641 28.90 9.74 -31.26
CA PRO A 641 30.03 10.66 -31.07
C PRO A 641 29.82 11.99 -31.83
N ALA A 642 30.41 13.07 -31.30
CA ALA A 642 30.42 14.36 -31.98
C ALA A 642 31.07 14.22 -33.38
N GLY A 643 30.46 14.82 -34.40
CA GLY A 643 30.94 14.78 -35.78
C GLY A 643 30.56 13.53 -36.57
N ALA A 644 29.79 12.60 -35.98
CA ALA A 644 29.21 11.48 -36.72
C ALA A 644 28.37 12.02 -37.90
N LYS A 645 28.62 11.49 -39.09
CA LYS A 645 27.93 11.90 -40.32
C LYS A 645 26.59 11.17 -40.44
N LEU A 646 25.54 11.91 -40.80
CA LEU A 646 24.25 11.36 -41.17
C LEU A 646 24.20 11.21 -42.70
N TYR A 647 23.71 10.06 -43.17
CA TYR A 647 23.59 9.70 -44.59
C TYR A 647 22.15 9.70 -45.05
#